data_AF-A0A7S0WZT1-F1
#
_entry.id   AF-A0A7S0WZT1-F1
#
_cell.length_a   1.000
_cell.length_b   1.000
_cell.length_c   1.000
_cell.angle_alpha   90.00
_cell.angle_beta   90.00
_cell.angle_gamma   90.00
#
_symmetry.space_group_name_H-M   'P 1'
#
loop_
_entity.id
_entity.type
_entity.pdbx_description
1 polymer ?
#
loop_
_entity_poly.entity_id
_entity_poly.type
_entity_poly.pdbx_seq_one_letter_code
_entity_poly.pdbx_strand_id
1 'polypeptide(L)'
;QPSSKGSFELFCDDDEHYTIGPDWSGAQLHALVRTRQASTVPTALVGFREYIFSEAAGALGRFAAATEYAFGTISQRTMTHPARIRLHYGHPDIFNKLFVMTKGGMSKATRLLHLTEDVFCGCNHMLRGARIRYKEYISCGKGRDMGFDSINGFNFKIAGGGGEWAISRESWRMGTRLDFFRLMSFYHSAVGFYINSWFTYLAVYLNVYALLLFAWARATEIQADSVERVYNVQQVLQLGTLALIPYAGQLMLETGVVRTALTLFQQIATGSLLFYTFQQMTTAQSFAADMSYGSGKYVGTGRGFNIVSLEFVKIFTLYCRSHLYMAFELLFALSTLYIVRDCDSCNYGSLTWSSWLLAVTLLFAPLWFNPFAFDLQKVAHNYLAWRRWMDGDVDFTTGSNWYTWNTVQLEKVRNDAGNNTDNWLNIIGVVLGTAPYMLMALGAASRLDICLDIAAARRHPVLCNPYIVFMMATAAIWGLVHTTIVLRHYWLDLARHKPWRIYRWAVVLLVIGFVIAFIVGVQRVLEGKALDTLLLVVYANFNLLVAFHKVITPWASQNNTMRAFSDWFYYTIDSAIGYVMFILLGLLSFIGIVGVLQMKLLFNDTFSEQVKHAKIGRAMRDQRIMGAPGGQAAQAQQQQQQQAPGSGMPLGPGGQPMQRPSSAASQATTFTIRSMVQSEHRYM
;
A
#
# COMPACT_ATOMS: atom_id res chain seq x y z
N GLN A 1 -22.74 15.30 -35.42
CA GLN A 1 -23.25 13.90 -35.48
C GLN A 1 -22.56 13.09 -34.40
N PRO A 2 -23.21 12.12 -33.74
CA PRO A 2 -22.49 11.18 -32.88
C PRO A 2 -21.47 10.43 -33.74
N SER A 3 -20.19 10.43 -33.34
CA SER A 3 -19.11 9.75 -34.07
C SER A 3 -19.48 8.28 -34.30
N SER A 4 -19.55 7.84 -35.55
CA SER A 4 -19.69 6.43 -35.88
C SER A 4 -18.46 5.66 -35.40
N LYS A 5 -18.61 4.35 -35.17
CA LYS A 5 -17.54 3.47 -34.72
C LYS A 5 -16.41 3.51 -35.76
N GLY A 6 -15.20 3.95 -35.37
CA GLY A 6 -14.06 4.10 -36.27
C GLY A 6 -13.96 5.44 -37.01
N SER A 7 -14.93 6.36 -36.89
CA SER A 7 -14.80 7.74 -37.40
C SER A 7 -14.34 8.73 -36.31
N PHE A 8 -13.46 8.28 -35.43
CA PHE A 8 -12.51 9.21 -34.83
C PHE A 8 -11.54 9.56 -35.96
N GLU A 9 -11.97 10.52 -36.80
CA GLU A 9 -11.26 10.97 -37.98
C GLU A 9 -9.76 11.06 -37.67
N LEU A 10 -8.96 10.57 -38.60
CA LEU A 10 -7.51 10.76 -38.61
C LEU A 10 -7.27 12.26 -38.47
N PHE A 11 -7.09 12.68 -37.22
CA PHE A 11 -6.95 14.08 -36.88
C PHE A 11 -5.74 14.56 -37.64
N CYS A 12 -5.95 15.41 -38.65
CA CYS A 12 -4.86 15.89 -39.48
C CYS A 12 -3.75 16.36 -38.56
N ASP A 13 -2.55 15.86 -38.86
CA ASP A 13 -1.33 16.48 -38.43
C ASP A 13 -1.41 17.97 -38.81
N ASP A 14 -0.79 18.81 -38.00
CA ASP A 14 -0.63 20.21 -38.34
C ASP A 14 0.18 20.20 -39.66
N ASP A 15 -0.50 20.27 -40.80
CA ASP A 15 0.12 20.35 -42.11
C ASP A 15 0.76 21.75 -42.15
N GLU A 16 2.02 21.83 -41.72
CA GLU A 16 2.81 23.06 -41.62
C GLU A 16 3.07 23.70 -43.01
N HIS A 17 2.53 23.12 -44.08
CA HIS A 17 2.83 23.48 -45.47
C HIS A 17 2.02 24.63 -46.08
N TYR A 18 1.20 25.35 -45.31
CA TYR A 18 0.59 26.60 -45.80
C TYR A 18 1.35 27.84 -45.29
N THR A 19 2.42 28.20 -45.98
CA THR A 19 3.08 29.51 -45.85
C THR A 19 2.13 30.62 -46.31
N ILE A 20 1.80 31.55 -45.41
CA ILE A 20 1.00 32.74 -45.73
C ILE A 20 1.87 33.65 -46.60
N GLY A 21 1.42 33.93 -47.82
CA GLY A 21 2.12 34.86 -48.72
C GLY A 21 1.78 36.33 -48.40
N PRO A 22 2.69 37.28 -48.68
CA PRO A 22 2.48 38.70 -48.43
C PRO A 22 1.33 39.32 -49.26
N ASP A 23 0.90 38.66 -50.35
CA ASP A 23 -0.03 39.23 -51.34
C ASP A 23 -1.48 38.72 -51.19
N TRP A 24 -1.80 38.08 -50.07
CA TRP A 24 -3.11 37.45 -49.87
C TRP A 24 -4.20 38.48 -49.60
N SER A 25 -5.26 38.43 -50.39
CA SER A 25 -6.46 39.26 -50.18
C SER A 25 -7.19 38.88 -48.87
N GLY A 26 -7.93 39.83 -48.30
CA GLY A 26 -8.75 39.59 -47.10
C GLY A 26 -9.76 38.44 -47.27
N ALA A 27 -10.28 38.22 -48.48
CA ALA A 27 -11.16 37.10 -48.79
C ALA A 27 -10.44 35.74 -48.76
N GLN A 28 -9.19 35.68 -49.24
CA GLN A 28 -8.35 34.47 -49.18
C GLN A 28 -7.94 34.15 -47.75
N LEU A 29 -7.60 35.16 -46.95
CA LEU A 29 -7.34 35.01 -45.52
C LEU A 29 -8.59 34.52 -44.76
N HIS A 30 -9.76 35.10 -45.02
CA HIS A 30 -11.00 34.67 -44.38
C HIS A 30 -11.43 33.26 -44.81
N ALA A 31 -11.26 32.91 -46.08
CA ALA A 31 -11.48 31.54 -46.58
C ALA A 31 -10.52 30.55 -45.90
N LEU A 32 -9.23 30.88 -45.81
CA LEU A 32 -8.24 30.07 -45.08
C LEU A 32 -8.61 29.90 -43.61
N VAL A 33 -9.01 30.97 -42.93
CA VAL A 33 -9.46 30.91 -41.53
C VAL A 33 -10.70 30.04 -41.39
N ARG A 34 -11.68 30.14 -42.28
CA ARG A 34 -12.87 29.27 -42.26
C ARG A 34 -12.55 27.82 -42.56
N THR A 35 -11.69 27.55 -43.54
CA THR A 35 -11.25 26.19 -43.86
C THR A 35 -10.45 25.60 -42.70
N ARG A 36 -9.58 26.41 -42.06
CA ARG A 36 -8.90 26.05 -40.81
C ARG A 36 -9.91 25.82 -39.69
N GLN A 37 -10.87 26.71 -39.45
CA GLN A 37 -11.87 26.52 -38.40
C GLN A 37 -12.72 25.25 -38.62
N ALA A 38 -13.03 24.93 -39.87
CA ALA A 38 -13.76 23.72 -40.24
C ALA A 38 -12.90 22.44 -40.09
N SER A 39 -11.58 22.53 -40.25
CA SER A 39 -10.65 21.40 -40.07
C SER A 39 -9.98 21.35 -38.68
N THR A 40 -10.07 22.43 -37.90
CA THR A 40 -9.43 22.53 -36.59
C THR A 40 -10.23 21.80 -35.55
N VAL A 41 -9.58 20.82 -34.94
CA VAL A 41 -10.12 20.17 -33.77
C VAL A 41 -9.72 20.98 -32.55
N PRO A 42 -10.68 21.40 -31.70
CA PRO A 42 -10.39 22.30 -30.59
C PRO A 42 -9.42 21.64 -29.62
N THR A 43 -8.41 22.38 -29.17
CA THR A 43 -7.54 21.93 -28.08
C THR A 43 -8.18 22.36 -26.76
N ALA A 44 -8.60 21.38 -25.96
CA ALA A 44 -9.21 21.63 -24.65
C ALA A 44 -8.16 21.86 -23.58
N LEU A 45 -7.04 21.11 -23.65
CA LEU A 45 -5.94 21.22 -22.70
C LEU A 45 -4.59 21.17 -23.41
N VAL A 46 -3.63 21.91 -22.86
CA VAL A 46 -2.20 21.79 -23.19
C VAL A 46 -1.46 21.49 -21.91
N GLY A 47 -0.85 20.32 -21.85
CA GLY A 47 -0.06 19.91 -20.71
C GLY A 47 1.43 20.01 -20.92
N PHE A 48 2.15 20.12 -19.80
CA PHE A 48 3.60 20.30 -19.80
C PHE A 48 4.30 19.31 -18.89
N ARG A 49 5.61 19.20 -19.07
CA ARG A 49 6.48 18.31 -18.28
C ARG A 49 6.56 18.78 -16.83
N GLU A 50 6.45 17.85 -15.89
CA GLU A 50 6.78 18.11 -14.47
C GLU A 50 8.23 17.69 -14.16
N TYR A 51 8.92 18.49 -13.34
CA TYR A 51 10.25 18.18 -12.81
C TYR A 51 10.20 18.09 -11.28
N ILE A 52 10.53 16.92 -10.74
CA ILE A 52 10.45 16.66 -9.30
C ILE A 52 11.74 17.09 -8.61
N PHE A 53 11.78 18.33 -8.14
CA PHE A 53 13.00 18.88 -7.52
C PHE A 53 13.33 18.28 -6.15
N SER A 54 12.38 17.62 -5.47
CA SER A 54 12.63 16.91 -4.21
C SER A 54 13.35 15.56 -4.39
N GLU A 55 13.71 15.19 -5.63
CA GLU A 55 14.57 14.04 -5.95
C GLU A 55 15.87 14.03 -5.13
N ALA A 56 16.47 15.20 -4.89
CA ALA A 56 17.76 15.33 -4.23
C ALA A 56 17.75 14.94 -2.73
N ALA A 57 16.57 14.76 -2.13
CA ALA A 57 16.43 14.51 -0.69
C ALA A 57 16.95 13.13 -0.23
N GLY A 58 16.94 12.12 -1.11
CA GLY A 58 17.36 10.76 -0.76
C GLY A 58 16.89 9.71 -1.76
N ALA A 59 17.15 8.44 -1.48
CA ALA A 59 16.83 7.31 -2.35
C ALA A 59 15.32 7.22 -2.66
N LEU A 60 14.46 7.36 -1.64
CA LEU A 60 13.01 7.39 -1.81
C LEU A 60 12.56 8.53 -2.75
N GLY A 61 13.21 9.68 -2.62
CA GLY A 61 12.94 10.82 -3.50
C GLY A 61 13.31 10.52 -4.95
N ARG A 62 14.45 9.88 -5.18
CA ARG A 62 14.85 9.41 -6.52
C ARG A 62 13.91 8.36 -7.09
N PHE A 63 13.42 7.43 -6.28
CA PHE A 63 12.49 6.40 -6.77
C PHE A 63 11.16 6.99 -7.20
N ALA A 64 10.56 7.88 -6.39
CA ALA A 64 9.33 8.57 -6.76
C ALA A 64 9.52 9.47 -7.99
N ALA A 65 10.62 10.24 -8.02
CA ALA A 65 10.98 11.08 -9.15
C ALA A 65 11.18 10.28 -10.44
N ALA A 66 11.82 9.10 -10.38
CA ALA A 66 12.04 8.24 -11.55
C ALA A 66 10.72 7.77 -12.19
N THR A 67 9.73 7.36 -11.37
CA THR A 67 8.41 7.00 -11.88
C THR A 67 7.66 8.19 -12.50
N GLU A 68 7.67 9.34 -11.84
CA GLU A 68 7.04 10.56 -12.37
C GLU A 68 7.78 11.08 -13.62
N TYR A 69 9.09 10.89 -13.71
CA TYR A 69 9.89 11.26 -14.86
C TYR A 69 9.54 10.44 -16.08
N ALA A 70 9.47 9.10 -15.97
CA ALA A 70 9.05 8.24 -17.07
C ALA A 70 7.60 8.54 -17.51
N PHE A 71 6.69 8.64 -16.55
CA PHE A 71 5.28 8.96 -16.83
C PHE A 71 5.15 10.33 -17.50
N GLY A 72 5.79 11.34 -16.92
CA GLY A 72 5.71 12.75 -17.32
C GLY A 72 6.47 13.07 -18.60
N THR A 73 7.16 12.13 -19.25
CA THR A 73 7.91 12.35 -20.48
C THR A 73 7.52 11.32 -21.56
N ILE A 74 8.22 10.18 -21.65
CA ILE A 74 8.03 9.18 -22.71
C ILE A 74 6.60 8.65 -22.78
N SER A 75 5.93 8.45 -21.62
CA SER A 75 4.52 8.05 -21.61
C SER A 75 3.61 9.18 -22.10
N GLN A 76 3.80 10.43 -21.66
CA GLN A 76 3.02 11.56 -22.19
C GLN A 76 3.22 11.79 -23.69
N ARG A 77 4.45 11.62 -24.20
CA ARG A 77 4.75 11.71 -25.65
C ARG A 77 3.97 10.68 -26.42
N THR A 78 4.11 9.39 -26.06
CA THR A 78 3.43 8.28 -26.75
C THR A 78 1.91 8.40 -26.68
N MET A 79 1.35 8.77 -25.52
CA MET A 79 -0.08 9.03 -25.35
C MET A 79 -0.58 10.22 -26.17
N THR A 80 0.25 11.23 -26.43
CA THR A 80 -0.12 12.40 -27.24
C THR A 80 -0.01 12.09 -28.73
N HIS A 81 1.11 11.51 -29.15
CA HIS A 81 1.38 11.12 -30.52
C HIS A 81 2.32 9.89 -30.55
N PRO A 82 1.99 8.81 -31.28
CA PRO A 82 0.87 8.70 -32.21
C PRO A 82 -0.47 8.28 -31.58
N ALA A 83 -0.50 7.89 -30.29
CA ALA A 83 -1.68 7.22 -29.72
C ALA A 83 -2.91 8.13 -29.55
N ARG A 84 -2.72 9.43 -29.33
CA ARG A 84 -3.81 10.44 -29.22
C ARG A 84 -4.89 10.07 -28.17
N ILE A 85 -4.44 9.61 -27.02
CA ILE A 85 -5.23 9.16 -25.86
C ILE A 85 -4.84 9.85 -24.56
N ARG A 86 -3.94 10.84 -24.62
CA ARG A 86 -3.56 11.62 -23.43
C ARG A 86 -4.80 12.25 -22.80
N LEU A 87 -4.94 12.06 -21.50
CA LEU A 87 -5.96 12.68 -20.65
C LEU A 87 -5.35 13.83 -19.85
N HIS A 88 -6.06 14.39 -18.88
CA HIS A 88 -5.48 15.35 -17.95
C HIS A 88 -4.91 14.58 -16.73
N TYR A 89 -3.66 14.87 -16.37
CA TYR A 89 -2.91 14.07 -15.38
C TYR A 89 -2.05 14.89 -14.40
N GLY A 90 -1.96 16.21 -14.56
CA GLY A 90 -0.93 16.97 -13.86
C GLY A 90 -1.26 18.44 -13.68
N HIS A 91 -0.56 19.06 -12.73
CA HIS A 91 -0.75 20.45 -12.33
C HIS A 91 -0.41 21.48 -13.41
N PRO A 92 0.54 21.25 -14.36
CA PRO A 92 0.87 22.28 -15.31
C PRO A 92 -0.11 22.34 -16.50
N ASP A 93 -1.14 21.49 -16.55
CA ASP A 93 -2.06 21.48 -17.69
C ASP A 93 -2.89 22.79 -17.73
N ILE A 94 -2.80 23.50 -18.85
CA ILE A 94 -3.55 24.74 -19.10
C ILE A 94 -4.83 24.41 -19.84
N PHE A 95 -5.94 24.96 -19.35
CA PHE A 95 -7.27 24.73 -19.88
C PHE A 95 -7.72 25.83 -20.83
N ASN A 96 -8.36 25.44 -21.93
CA ASN A 96 -9.16 26.34 -22.74
C ASN A 96 -10.47 26.64 -22.00
N LYS A 97 -10.47 27.75 -21.23
CA LYS A 97 -11.59 28.17 -20.38
C LYS A 97 -12.94 28.15 -21.11
N LEU A 98 -13.01 28.75 -22.30
CA LEU A 98 -14.25 28.86 -23.07
C LEU A 98 -14.79 27.48 -23.49
N PHE A 99 -13.91 26.59 -23.93
CA PHE A 99 -14.29 25.24 -24.29
C PHE A 99 -14.80 24.47 -23.06
N VAL A 100 -14.02 24.48 -21.98
CA VAL A 100 -14.30 23.68 -20.77
C VAL A 100 -15.61 24.13 -20.12
N MET A 101 -15.83 25.44 -19.98
CA MET A 101 -17.06 25.98 -19.39
C MET A 101 -18.31 25.63 -20.20
N THR A 102 -18.22 25.61 -21.54
CA THR A 102 -19.40 25.37 -22.40
C THR A 102 -19.63 23.90 -22.74
N LYS A 103 -18.64 23.03 -22.50
CA LYS A 103 -18.64 21.63 -22.94
C LYS A 103 -18.40 20.63 -21.80
N GLY A 104 -18.79 20.96 -20.56
CA GLY A 104 -18.94 19.97 -19.49
C GLY A 104 -18.08 20.14 -18.25
N GLY A 105 -17.43 21.30 -18.08
CA GLY A 105 -16.74 21.68 -16.84
C GLY A 105 -15.42 20.94 -16.58
N MET A 106 -14.79 21.29 -15.46
CA MET A 106 -13.48 20.76 -15.04
C MET A 106 -13.58 19.34 -14.47
N SER A 107 -14.70 18.97 -13.82
CA SER A 107 -14.89 17.64 -13.24
C SER A 107 -16.37 17.36 -13.00
N LYS A 108 -16.71 16.13 -12.59
CA LYS A 108 -18.04 15.74 -12.13
C LYS A 108 -18.28 16.25 -10.71
N ALA A 109 -19.47 16.75 -10.43
CA ALA A 109 -19.85 17.26 -9.11
C ALA A 109 -20.14 16.13 -8.12
N THR A 110 -19.11 15.43 -7.64
CA THR A 110 -19.25 14.44 -6.58
C THR A 110 -18.03 14.44 -5.67
N ARG A 111 -18.24 14.61 -4.36
CA ARG A 111 -17.16 14.74 -3.36
C ARG A 111 -16.46 13.42 -3.00
N LEU A 112 -17.12 12.29 -3.25
CA LEU A 112 -16.67 10.95 -2.79
C LEU A 112 -16.50 9.92 -3.93
N LEU A 113 -17.07 10.16 -5.11
CA LEU A 113 -16.88 9.34 -6.31
C LEU A 113 -16.04 10.13 -7.31
N HIS A 114 -15.16 9.44 -8.05
CA HIS A 114 -14.20 9.99 -9.00
C HIS A 114 -12.99 10.62 -8.32
N LEU A 115 -12.30 9.84 -7.47
CA LEU A 115 -11.02 10.22 -6.85
C LEU A 115 -9.96 10.74 -7.85
N THR A 116 -10.06 10.30 -9.11
CA THR A 116 -9.21 10.71 -10.24
C THR A 116 -9.90 11.73 -11.15
N GLU A 117 -10.39 12.83 -10.57
CA GLU A 117 -11.12 13.89 -11.28
C GLU A 117 -10.41 14.37 -12.55
N ASP A 118 -9.08 14.48 -12.49
CA ASP A 118 -8.25 14.92 -13.62
C ASP A 118 -8.46 14.03 -14.84
N VAL A 119 -8.44 12.72 -14.64
CA VAL A 119 -8.64 11.72 -15.71
C VAL A 119 -10.05 11.82 -16.30
N PHE A 120 -11.07 12.00 -15.45
CA PHE A 120 -12.44 12.19 -15.91
C PHE A 120 -12.62 13.46 -16.73
N CYS A 121 -11.94 14.55 -16.36
CA CYS A 121 -11.89 15.77 -17.14
C CYS A 121 -11.35 15.49 -18.56
N GLY A 122 -10.22 14.80 -18.64
CA GLY A 122 -9.61 14.39 -19.91
C GLY A 122 -10.57 13.57 -20.77
N CYS A 123 -11.19 12.54 -20.19
CA CYS A 123 -12.16 11.70 -20.92
C CYS A 123 -13.36 12.52 -21.40
N ASN A 124 -13.89 13.42 -20.58
CA ASN A 124 -15.06 14.24 -20.88
C ASN A 124 -14.82 15.14 -22.10
N HIS A 125 -13.64 15.76 -22.18
CA HIS A 125 -13.27 16.63 -23.30
C HIS A 125 -12.87 15.86 -24.55
N MET A 126 -12.14 14.73 -24.41
CA MET A 126 -11.87 13.84 -25.53
C MET A 126 -13.15 13.29 -26.17
N LEU A 127 -14.13 12.85 -25.37
CA LEU A 127 -15.41 12.34 -25.85
C LEU A 127 -16.25 13.40 -26.59
N ARG A 128 -15.93 14.69 -26.42
CA ARG A 128 -16.56 15.81 -27.13
C ARG A 128 -15.76 16.27 -28.36
N GLY A 129 -14.77 15.49 -28.75
CA GLY A 129 -13.95 15.74 -29.93
C GLY A 129 -12.89 16.80 -29.72
N ALA A 130 -12.49 17.12 -28.48
CA ALA A 130 -11.33 17.97 -28.26
C ALA A 130 -10.02 17.19 -28.16
N ARG A 131 -8.92 17.83 -28.58
CA ARG A 131 -7.56 17.32 -28.41
C ARG A 131 -6.98 17.77 -27.06
N ILE A 132 -6.13 16.91 -26.50
CA ILE A 132 -5.29 17.21 -25.35
C ILE A 132 -3.85 17.12 -25.84
N ARG A 133 -3.12 18.25 -25.82
CA ARG A 133 -1.74 18.33 -26.31
C ARG A 133 -0.76 18.20 -25.14
N TYR A 134 0.45 17.74 -25.44
CA TYR A 134 1.59 17.74 -24.53
C TYR A 134 2.75 18.47 -25.17
N LYS A 135 3.43 19.33 -24.41
CA LYS A 135 4.56 20.15 -24.88
C LYS A 135 5.65 20.24 -23.82
N GLU A 136 6.90 20.18 -24.26
CA GLU A 136 8.07 20.06 -23.37
C GLU A 136 9.00 21.26 -23.39
N TYR A 137 8.67 22.30 -24.17
CA TYR A 137 9.44 23.54 -24.18
C TYR A 137 9.30 24.35 -22.87
N ILE A 138 8.35 23.97 -22.00
CA ILE A 138 8.21 24.46 -20.62
C ILE A 138 8.18 23.24 -19.69
N SER A 139 8.82 23.38 -18.53
CA SER A 139 8.70 22.42 -17.43
C SER A 139 8.33 23.12 -16.12
N CYS A 140 7.44 22.50 -15.34
CA CYS A 140 7.02 22.99 -14.04
C CYS A 140 7.71 22.20 -12.92
N GLY A 141 8.36 22.93 -12.00
CA GLY A 141 8.96 22.33 -10.80
C GLY A 141 7.88 21.91 -9.80
N LYS A 142 7.91 20.65 -9.36
CA LYS A 142 6.95 20.11 -8.40
C LYS A 142 7.65 19.50 -7.20
N GLY A 143 7.26 19.96 -6.02
CA GLY A 143 7.70 19.39 -4.75
C GLY A 143 6.80 18.21 -4.38
N ARG A 144 7.42 17.07 -4.10
CA ARG A 144 6.75 15.88 -3.57
C ARG A 144 7.22 15.57 -2.16
N ASP A 145 6.30 15.12 -1.31
CA ASP A 145 6.64 14.48 -0.05
C ASP A 145 7.25 13.11 -0.36
N MET A 146 8.51 12.93 0.05
CA MET A 146 9.33 11.77 -0.31
C MET A 146 9.38 10.71 0.81
N GLY A 147 8.44 10.76 1.76
CA GLY A 147 8.27 9.70 2.75
C GLY A 147 7.69 8.42 2.14
N PHE A 148 8.16 7.25 2.59
CA PHE A 148 7.68 5.95 2.10
C PHE A 148 6.15 5.80 2.18
N ASP A 149 5.57 6.16 3.34
CA ASP A 149 4.12 6.16 3.55
C ASP A 149 3.38 7.17 2.66
N SER A 150 3.93 8.38 2.47
CA SER A 150 3.30 9.39 1.61
C SER A 150 3.26 8.94 0.15
N ILE A 151 4.35 8.35 -0.35
CA ILE A 151 4.40 7.82 -1.71
C ILE A 151 3.44 6.64 -1.88
N ASN A 152 3.40 5.70 -0.94
CA ASN A 152 2.46 4.58 -0.99
C ASN A 152 1.00 5.05 -0.85
N GLY A 153 0.71 6.04 0.00
CA GLY A 153 -0.61 6.64 0.14
C GLY A 153 -1.08 7.32 -1.15
N PHE A 154 -0.17 7.96 -1.88
CA PHE A 154 -0.46 8.50 -3.20
C PHE A 154 -0.82 7.40 -4.21
N ASN A 155 -0.04 6.31 -4.23
CA ASN A 155 -0.33 5.17 -5.11
C ASN A 155 -1.65 4.47 -4.74
N PHE A 156 -1.93 4.30 -3.45
CA PHE A 156 -3.20 3.80 -2.95
C PHE A 156 -4.36 4.65 -3.47
N LYS A 157 -4.28 5.98 -3.31
CA LYS A 157 -5.31 6.90 -3.80
C LYS A 157 -5.56 6.74 -5.30
N ILE A 158 -4.50 6.76 -6.10
CA ILE A 158 -4.61 6.70 -7.57
C ILE A 158 -5.12 5.33 -8.03
N ALA A 159 -4.65 4.24 -7.41
CA ALA A 159 -5.08 2.89 -7.76
C ALA A 159 -6.54 2.64 -7.41
N GLY A 160 -7.01 3.14 -6.27
CA GLY A 160 -8.44 3.14 -5.93
C GLY A 160 -9.26 3.92 -6.97
N GLY A 161 -8.85 5.15 -7.30
CA GLY A 161 -9.50 5.90 -8.38
C GLY A 161 -9.38 5.26 -9.78
N GLY A 162 -8.39 4.39 -9.99
CA GLY A 162 -8.27 3.53 -11.17
C GLY A 162 -9.36 2.45 -11.24
N GLY A 163 -9.81 1.94 -10.09
CA GLY A 163 -10.96 1.04 -9.96
C GLY A 163 -12.25 1.72 -10.39
N GLU A 164 -12.56 2.88 -9.79
CA GLU A 164 -13.70 3.72 -10.17
C GLU A 164 -13.68 4.09 -11.66
N TRP A 165 -12.49 4.36 -12.20
CA TRP A 165 -12.31 4.63 -13.63
C TRP A 165 -12.62 3.42 -14.49
N ALA A 166 -12.18 2.22 -14.11
CA ALA A 166 -12.40 0.97 -14.84
C ALA A 166 -13.90 0.71 -15.10
N ILE A 167 -14.73 0.93 -14.08
CA ILE A 167 -16.18 0.68 -14.12
C ILE A 167 -16.99 1.88 -14.60
N SER A 168 -16.33 2.98 -14.96
CA SER A 168 -17.02 4.22 -15.32
C SER A 168 -17.67 4.18 -16.70
N ARG A 169 -18.75 4.95 -16.86
CA ARG A 169 -19.40 5.19 -18.15
C ARG A 169 -18.46 5.84 -19.17
N GLU A 170 -17.53 6.67 -18.72
CA GLU A 170 -16.54 7.34 -19.57
C GLU A 170 -15.58 6.32 -20.19
N SER A 171 -15.10 5.35 -19.40
CA SER A 171 -14.29 4.23 -19.92
C SER A 171 -15.05 3.40 -20.95
N TRP A 172 -16.32 3.05 -20.67
CA TRP A 172 -17.18 2.38 -21.65
C TRP A 172 -17.33 3.18 -22.95
N ARG A 173 -17.56 4.49 -22.83
CA ARG A 173 -17.75 5.37 -23.98
C ARG A 173 -16.48 5.58 -24.80
N MET A 174 -15.33 5.66 -24.14
CA MET A 174 -14.01 5.72 -24.80
C MET A 174 -13.77 4.40 -25.53
N GLY A 175 -13.91 3.26 -24.84
CA GLY A 175 -13.64 1.94 -25.38
C GLY A 175 -14.49 1.58 -26.61
N THR A 176 -15.74 2.03 -26.65
CA THR A 176 -16.64 1.80 -27.80
C THR A 176 -16.39 2.70 -29.00
N ARG A 177 -15.60 3.77 -28.86
CA ARG A 177 -15.39 4.79 -29.89
C ARG A 177 -13.96 4.83 -30.45
N LEU A 178 -12.98 4.39 -29.69
CA LEU A 178 -11.60 4.31 -30.16
C LEU A 178 -11.43 3.20 -31.20
N ASP A 179 -10.59 3.45 -32.20
CA ASP A 179 -10.09 2.41 -33.11
C ASP A 179 -9.19 1.41 -32.36
N PHE A 180 -8.90 0.26 -32.97
CA PHE A 180 -8.19 -0.83 -32.31
C PHE A 180 -6.84 -0.41 -31.70
N PHE A 181 -6.01 0.33 -32.41
CA PHE A 181 -4.68 0.72 -31.93
C PHE A 181 -4.76 1.74 -30.80
N ARG A 182 -5.66 2.71 -30.91
CA ARG A 182 -5.92 3.66 -29.82
C ARG A 182 -6.58 3.00 -28.63
N LEU A 183 -7.43 1.99 -28.84
CA LEU A 183 -8.05 1.20 -27.78
C LEU A 183 -7.00 0.41 -27.00
N MET A 184 -6.07 -0.25 -27.69
CA MET A 184 -4.95 -0.96 -27.05
C MET A 184 -4.05 0.02 -26.29
N SER A 185 -3.72 1.16 -26.91
CA SER A 185 -2.93 2.20 -26.25
C SER A 185 -3.65 2.75 -25.02
N PHE A 186 -4.96 2.97 -25.13
CA PHE A 186 -5.81 3.42 -24.03
C PHE A 186 -5.75 2.38 -22.93
N TYR A 187 -6.04 1.10 -23.21
CA TYR A 187 -5.92 0.04 -22.22
C TYR A 187 -4.57 0.07 -21.48
N HIS A 188 -3.45 0.05 -22.19
CA HIS A 188 -2.12 -0.02 -21.55
C HIS A 188 -1.70 1.22 -20.76
N SER A 189 -2.13 2.41 -21.17
CA SER A 189 -1.77 3.67 -20.49
C SER A 189 -2.82 4.17 -19.49
N ALA A 190 -4.00 3.56 -19.51
CA ALA A 190 -5.13 3.87 -18.64
C ALA A 190 -5.35 2.75 -17.62
N VAL A 191 -6.55 2.17 -17.63
CA VAL A 191 -7.06 1.18 -16.69
C VAL A 191 -6.24 -0.11 -16.70
N GLY A 192 -5.69 -0.50 -17.84
CA GLY A 192 -4.93 -1.73 -17.99
C GLY A 192 -3.67 -1.78 -17.14
N PHE A 193 -3.05 -0.64 -16.81
CA PHE A 193 -1.94 -0.60 -15.83
C PHE A 193 -2.36 -1.20 -14.48
N TYR A 194 -3.51 -0.80 -13.95
CA TYR A 194 -4.02 -1.30 -12.66
C TYR A 194 -4.50 -2.75 -12.75
N ILE A 195 -5.19 -3.11 -13.84
CA ILE A 195 -5.62 -4.49 -14.09
C ILE A 195 -4.41 -5.43 -14.17
N ASN A 196 -3.39 -5.06 -14.95
CA ASN A 196 -2.17 -5.85 -15.09
C ASN A 196 -1.39 -5.91 -13.78
N SER A 197 -1.42 -4.85 -12.98
CA SER A 197 -0.83 -4.86 -11.63
C SER A 197 -1.51 -5.91 -10.74
N TRP A 198 -2.83 -5.96 -10.77
CA TRP A 198 -3.62 -6.97 -10.06
C TRP A 198 -3.39 -8.40 -10.59
N PHE A 199 -3.33 -8.59 -11.91
CA PHE A 199 -3.03 -9.90 -12.50
C PHE A 199 -1.60 -10.37 -12.23
N THR A 200 -0.61 -9.48 -12.27
CA THR A 200 0.78 -9.81 -11.93
C THR A 200 0.86 -10.32 -10.50
N TYR A 201 0.18 -9.63 -9.58
CA TYR A 201 0.06 -10.05 -8.19
C TYR A 201 -0.63 -11.41 -8.05
N LEU A 202 -1.79 -11.60 -8.69
CA LEU A 202 -2.50 -12.88 -8.67
C LEU A 202 -1.66 -14.03 -9.24
N ALA A 203 -0.89 -13.77 -10.30
CA ALA A 203 -0.03 -14.76 -10.92
C ALA A 203 1.09 -15.23 -9.98
N VAL A 204 1.68 -14.36 -9.15
CA VAL A 204 2.70 -14.79 -8.17
C VAL A 204 2.08 -15.76 -7.17
N TYR A 205 0.88 -15.45 -6.69
CA TYR A 205 0.16 -16.31 -5.75
C TYR A 205 -0.19 -17.66 -6.41
N LEU A 206 -0.84 -17.64 -7.58
CA LEU A 206 -1.23 -18.86 -8.29
C LEU A 206 -0.02 -19.74 -8.65
N ASN A 207 1.13 -19.16 -8.95
CA ASN A 207 2.36 -19.91 -9.21
C ASN A 207 2.81 -20.73 -7.99
N VAL A 208 2.88 -20.12 -6.81
CA VAL A 208 3.27 -20.86 -5.59
C VAL A 208 2.25 -21.96 -5.28
N TYR A 209 0.96 -21.66 -5.49
CA TYR A 209 -0.10 -22.66 -5.32
C TYR A 209 -0.01 -23.80 -6.33
N ALA A 210 0.31 -23.53 -7.59
CA ALA A 210 0.49 -24.55 -8.60
C ALA A 210 1.68 -25.47 -8.26
N LEU A 211 2.82 -24.92 -7.83
CA LEU A 211 3.95 -25.73 -7.34
C LEU A 211 3.54 -26.63 -6.17
N LEU A 212 2.80 -26.07 -5.20
CA LEU A 212 2.29 -26.85 -4.09
C LEU A 212 1.32 -27.94 -4.56
N LEU A 213 0.39 -27.66 -5.48
CA LEU A 213 -0.52 -28.65 -6.05
C LEU A 213 0.22 -29.80 -6.74
N PHE A 214 1.26 -29.51 -7.53
CA PHE A 214 2.10 -30.55 -8.13
C PHE A 214 2.81 -31.39 -7.07
N ALA A 215 3.35 -30.74 -6.03
CA ALA A 215 4.00 -31.40 -4.90
C ALA A 215 3.03 -32.25 -4.05
N TRP A 216 1.77 -31.82 -3.93
CA TRP A 216 0.69 -32.59 -3.28
C TRP A 216 0.29 -33.81 -4.11
N ALA A 217 0.29 -33.68 -5.44
CA ALA A 217 -0.08 -34.74 -6.38
C ALA A 217 1.06 -35.74 -6.67
N ARG A 218 2.26 -35.55 -6.08
CA ARG A 218 3.47 -36.35 -6.38
C ARG A 218 3.86 -36.32 -7.87
N ALA A 219 3.63 -35.18 -8.52
CA ALA A 219 3.75 -35.03 -9.96
C ALA A 219 4.89 -34.09 -10.38
N THR A 220 5.67 -33.59 -9.41
CA THR A 220 6.69 -32.56 -9.68
C THR A 220 7.81 -33.08 -10.59
N GLU A 221 8.21 -34.35 -10.44
CA GLU A 221 9.28 -34.95 -11.24
C GLU A 221 8.89 -35.19 -12.72
N ILE A 222 7.61 -35.49 -12.98
CA ILE A 222 7.12 -35.85 -14.33
C ILE A 222 7.30 -34.69 -15.31
N GLN A 223 7.36 -33.44 -14.82
CA GLN A 223 7.45 -32.22 -15.63
C GLN A 223 8.57 -31.27 -15.17
N ALA A 224 9.58 -31.76 -14.46
CA ALA A 224 10.60 -30.91 -13.83
C ALA A 224 11.21 -29.86 -14.79
N ASP A 225 11.64 -30.30 -15.97
CA ASP A 225 12.34 -29.45 -16.96
C ASP A 225 11.40 -28.45 -17.67
N SER A 226 10.13 -28.82 -17.93
CA SER A 226 9.15 -27.89 -18.52
C SER A 226 8.66 -26.86 -17.50
N VAL A 227 8.43 -27.28 -16.26
CA VAL A 227 8.01 -26.40 -15.15
C VAL A 227 9.09 -25.37 -14.87
N GLU A 228 10.36 -25.79 -14.74
CA GLU A 228 11.45 -24.85 -14.44
C GLU A 228 11.61 -23.77 -15.53
N ARG A 229 11.58 -24.13 -16.82
CA ARG A 229 11.67 -23.15 -17.92
C ARG A 229 10.54 -22.13 -17.90
N VAL A 230 9.29 -22.57 -17.70
CA VAL A 230 8.13 -21.68 -17.67
C VAL A 230 8.20 -20.74 -16.47
N TYR A 231 8.59 -21.27 -15.30
CA TYR A 231 8.70 -20.47 -14.09
C TYR A 231 9.81 -19.43 -14.20
N ASN A 232 11.00 -19.77 -14.71
CA ASN A 232 12.12 -18.85 -14.81
C ASN A 232 11.79 -17.57 -15.62
N VAL A 233 11.08 -17.71 -16.75
CA VAL A 233 10.63 -16.54 -17.53
C VAL A 233 9.61 -15.71 -16.74
N GLN A 234 8.65 -16.37 -16.12
CA GLN A 234 7.57 -15.72 -15.38
C GLN A 234 8.07 -14.97 -14.14
N GLN A 235 9.04 -15.53 -13.41
CA GLN A 235 9.61 -14.94 -12.20
C GLN A 235 10.30 -13.59 -12.47
N VAL A 236 10.97 -13.44 -13.62
CA VAL A 236 11.61 -12.18 -14.02
C VAL A 236 10.56 -11.10 -14.32
N LEU A 237 9.49 -11.49 -15.00
CA LEU A 237 8.38 -10.59 -15.37
C LEU A 237 7.59 -10.13 -14.14
N GLN A 238 7.38 -11.04 -13.18
CA GLN A 238 6.56 -10.81 -11.97
C GLN A 238 7.11 -9.75 -11.02
N LEU A 239 8.42 -9.49 -11.05
CA LEU A 239 9.03 -8.44 -10.22
C LEU A 239 8.83 -7.02 -10.77
N GLY A 240 8.13 -6.87 -11.90
CA GLY A 240 7.85 -5.58 -12.51
C GLY A 240 9.06 -4.98 -13.25
N THR A 241 10.06 -5.81 -13.58
CA THR A 241 11.29 -5.39 -14.29
C THR A 241 10.99 -4.72 -15.64
N LEU A 242 9.88 -5.08 -16.30
CA LEU A 242 9.45 -4.45 -17.55
C LEU A 242 9.09 -2.97 -17.38
N ALA A 243 8.62 -2.54 -16.21
CA ALA A 243 8.33 -1.13 -15.94
C ALA A 243 9.61 -0.26 -15.93
N LEU A 244 10.79 -0.88 -15.86
CA LEU A 244 12.08 -0.19 -15.97
C LEU A 244 12.39 0.24 -17.40
N ILE A 245 11.86 -0.45 -18.42
CA ILE A 245 12.22 -0.22 -19.83
C ILE A 245 11.91 1.21 -20.28
N PRO A 246 10.69 1.77 -20.05
CA PRO A 246 10.40 3.14 -20.44
C PRO A 246 11.29 4.15 -19.72
N TYR A 247 11.56 3.94 -18.43
CA TYR A 247 12.44 4.79 -17.64
C TYR A 247 13.89 4.76 -18.16
N ALA A 248 14.44 3.57 -18.39
CA ALA A 248 15.79 3.38 -18.91
C ALA A 248 15.94 3.99 -20.31
N GLY A 249 14.96 3.76 -21.20
CA GLY A 249 14.95 4.34 -22.54
C GLY A 249 14.91 5.86 -22.50
N GLN A 250 14.05 6.43 -21.67
CA GLN A 250 13.98 7.88 -21.47
C GLN A 250 15.28 8.47 -20.91
N LEU A 251 15.87 7.81 -19.91
CA LEU A 251 17.13 8.26 -19.31
C LEU A 251 18.29 8.18 -20.33
N MET A 252 18.30 7.14 -21.18
CA MET A 252 19.25 7.00 -22.29
C MET A 252 19.15 8.17 -23.27
N LEU A 253 17.93 8.59 -23.62
CA LEU A 253 17.69 9.68 -24.55
C LEU A 253 18.19 11.02 -24.01
N GLU A 254 18.01 11.31 -22.72
CA GLU A 254 18.37 12.62 -22.15
C GLU A 254 19.79 12.70 -21.56
N THR A 255 20.33 11.59 -21.07
CA THR A 255 21.60 11.60 -20.31
C THR A 255 22.69 10.71 -20.90
N GLY A 256 22.37 9.92 -21.92
CA GLY A 256 23.29 8.98 -22.56
C GLY A 256 23.41 7.64 -21.83
N VAL A 257 23.93 6.63 -22.54
CA VAL A 257 23.93 5.22 -22.10
C VAL A 257 24.71 4.99 -20.80
N VAL A 258 25.91 5.58 -20.67
CA VAL A 258 26.78 5.36 -19.50
C VAL A 258 26.12 5.89 -18.23
N ARG A 259 25.55 7.09 -18.28
CA ARG A 259 24.88 7.71 -17.14
C ARG A 259 23.60 6.96 -16.76
N THR A 260 22.87 6.44 -17.75
CA THR A 260 21.76 5.52 -17.51
C THR A 260 22.20 4.27 -16.75
N ALA A 261 23.24 3.58 -17.20
CA ALA A 261 23.72 2.36 -16.55
C ALA A 261 24.14 2.61 -15.10
N LEU A 262 24.90 3.68 -14.84
CA LEU A 262 25.31 4.06 -13.48
C LEU A 262 24.12 4.41 -12.59
N THR A 263 23.13 5.14 -13.12
CA THR A 263 21.94 5.54 -12.37
C THR A 263 21.07 4.32 -12.01
N LEU A 264 20.85 3.41 -12.97
CA LEU A 264 20.10 2.18 -12.74
C LEU A 264 20.82 1.28 -11.71
N PHE A 265 22.13 1.12 -11.84
CA PHE A 265 22.93 0.38 -10.86
C PHE A 265 22.81 0.98 -9.46
N GLN A 266 22.95 2.30 -9.34
CA GLN A 266 22.79 2.99 -8.06
C GLN A 266 21.40 2.78 -7.48
N GLN A 267 20.34 2.91 -8.28
CA GLN A 267 18.96 2.71 -7.81
C GLN A 267 18.74 1.28 -7.28
N ILE A 268 19.20 0.27 -8.04
CA ILE A 268 19.12 -1.14 -7.63
C ILE A 268 19.88 -1.35 -6.32
N ALA A 269 21.11 -0.84 -6.21
CA ALA A 269 21.94 -0.94 -5.00
C ALA A 269 21.29 -0.26 -3.78
N THR A 270 20.54 0.83 -3.97
CA THR A 270 19.78 1.49 -2.89
C THR A 270 18.44 0.82 -2.56
N GLY A 271 18.06 -0.26 -3.26
CA GLY A 271 16.86 -1.04 -2.97
C GLY A 271 15.62 -0.67 -3.78
N SER A 272 15.76 -0.06 -4.97
CA SER A 272 14.62 0.32 -5.81
C SER A 272 13.70 -0.86 -6.14
N LEU A 273 14.25 -2.06 -6.31
CA LEU A 273 13.46 -3.27 -6.59
C LEU A 273 12.47 -3.57 -5.44
N LEU A 274 12.95 -3.53 -4.19
CA LEU A 274 12.10 -3.74 -3.01
C LEU A 274 11.02 -2.65 -2.92
N PHE A 275 11.40 -1.41 -3.21
CA PHE A 275 10.47 -0.28 -3.21
C PHE A 275 9.35 -0.44 -4.23
N TYR A 276 9.69 -0.70 -5.50
CA TYR A 276 8.71 -0.80 -6.57
C TYR A 276 7.85 -2.07 -6.46
N THR A 277 8.40 -3.20 -6.04
CA THR A 277 7.59 -4.40 -5.78
C THR A 277 6.58 -4.16 -4.64
N PHE A 278 6.97 -3.45 -3.58
CA PHE A 278 6.03 -3.07 -2.51
C PHE A 278 4.96 -2.08 -2.99
N GLN A 279 5.35 -1.06 -3.75
CA GLN A 279 4.44 -0.09 -4.35
C GLN A 279 3.44 -0.78 -5.31
N GLN A 280 3.91 -1.73 -6.10
CA GLN A 280 3.09 -2.50 -7.02
C GLN A 280 2.00 -3.30 -6.29
N MET A 281 2.35 -3.88 -5.14
CA MET A 281 1.37 -4.55 -4.27
C MET A 281 0.32 -3.57 -3.72
N THR A 282 0.75 -2.39 -3.29
CA THR A 282 -0.18 -1.33 -2.83
C THR A 282 -1.18 -0.96 -3.93
N THR A 283 -0.69 -0.79 -5.17
CA THR A 283 -1.52 -0.53 -6.35
C THR A 283 -2.51 -1.65 -6.62
N ALA A 284 -2.04 -2.91 -6.65
CA ALA A 284 -2.88 -4.07 -6.92
C ALA A 284 -4.00 -4.25 -5.88
N GLN A 285 -3.65 -4.15 -4.59
CA GLN A 285 -4.60 -4.29 -3.48
C GLN A 285 -5.65 -3.19 -3.47
N SER A 286 -5.22 -1.93 -3.63
CA SER A 286 -6.17 -0.81 -3.64
C SER A 286 -7.12 -0.86 -4.83
N PHE A 287 -6.62 -1.24 -6.01
CA PHE A 287 -7.45 -1.44 -7.19
C PHE A 287 -8.46 -2.57 -6.99
N ALA A 288 -8.02 -3.74 -6.51
CA ALA A 288 -8.90 -4.89 -6.28
C ALA A 288 -9.97 -4.63 -5.22
N ALA A 289 -9.61 -3.94 -4.13
CA ALA A 289 -10.53 -3.57 -3.07
C ALA A 289 -11.61 -2.59 -3.57
N ASP A 290 -11.22 -1.61 -4.39
CA ASP A 290 -12.17 -0.66 -4.98
C ASP A 290 -13.08 -1.34 -6.02
N MET A 291 -12.55 -2.23 -6.85
CA MET A 291 -13.34 -3.03 -7.78
C MET A 291 -14.38 -3.94 -7.09
N SER A 292 -14.07 -4.44 -5.89
CA SER A 292 -14.93 -5.38 -5.15
C SER A 292 -16.00 -4.69 -4.30
N TYR A 293 -15.64 -3.57 -3.65
CA TYR A 293 -16.49 -2.92 -2.65
C TYR A 293 -16.87 -1.48 -2.99
N GLY A 294 -16.20 -0.87 -3.98
CA GLY A 294 -16.35 0.53 -4.33
C GLY A 294 -15.97 1.51 -3.20
N SER A 295 -16.35 2.76 -3.41
CA SER A 295 -16.21 3.87 -2.46
C SER A 295 -14.78 3.99 -1.90
N GLY A 296 -13.85 4.46 -2.75
CA GLY A 296 -12.52 4.80 -2.30
C GLY A 296 -12.59 5.84 -1.18
N LYS A 297 -12.15 5.49 0.03
CA LYS A 297 -12.02 6.48 1.11
C LYS A 297 -10.84 7.38 0.74
N TYR A 298 -11.07 8.69 0.71
CA TYR A 298 -9.97 9.64 0.56
C TYR A 298 -9.03 9.49 1.75
N VAL A 299 -7.82 9.01 1.48
CA VAL A 299 -6.71 9.06 2.44
C VAL A 299 -5.92 10.31 2.14
N GLY A 300 -5.90 11.26 3.07
CA GLY A 300 -5.10 12.46 2.94
C GLY A 300 -3.63 12.10 2.82
N THR A 301 -3.05 12.30 1.64
CA THR A 301 -1.59 12.25 1.47
C THR A 301 -1.01 13.47 2.16
N GLY A 302 -0.16 13.27 3.16
CA GLY A 302 0.49 14.38 3.87
C GLY A 302 1.27 15.30 2.91
N ARG A 303 1.41 16.56 3.29
CA ARG A 303 2.30 17.55 2.63
C ARG A 303 3.44 17.93 3.58
N GLY A 304 4.11 16.92 4.14
CA GLY A 304 5.20 17.08 5.10
C GLY A 304 6.57 16.80 4.49
N PHE A 305 7.64 17.16 5.20
CA PHE A 305 8.98 16.68 4.88
C PHE A 305 9.27 15.47 5.78
N ASN A 306 9.00 14.26 5.28
CA ASN A 306 9.05 13.00 6.03
C ASN A 306 10.48 12.48 6.28
N ILE A 307 11.34 13.27 6.92
CA ILE A 307 12.57 12.74 7.56
C ILE A 307 12.24 12.12 8.93
N VAL A 308 11.06 12.41 9.47
CA VAL A 308 10.63 11.90 10.76
C VAL A 308 10.21 10.45 10.59
N SER A 309 10.77 9.62 11.44
CA SER A 309 10.46 8.21 11.44
C SER A 309 9.03 7.96 11.91
N LEU A 310 8.32 7.06 11.25
CA LEU A 310 6.98 6.66 11.64
C LEU A 310 7.00 5.72 12.86
N GLU A 311 5.96 5.81 13.67
CA GLU A 311 5.65 4.87 14.74
C GLU A 311 5.20 3.52 14.16
N PHE A 312 5.54 2.43 14.86
CA PHE A 312 5.22 1.09 14.39
C PHE A 312 3.71 0.86 14.27
N VAL A 313 2.90 1.40 15.20
CA VAL A 313 1.43 1.29 15.16
C VAL A 313 0.89 1.81 13.84
N LYS A 314 1.34 3.01 13.41
CA LYS A 314 0.93 3.57 12.12
C LYS A 314 1.31 2.65 10.95
N ILE A 315 2.57 2.19 10.88
CA ILE A 315 3.02 1.25 9.83
C ILE A 315 2.17 -0.03 9.82
N PHE A 316 1.90 -0.58 11.00
CA PHE A 316 1.12 -1.79 11.16
C PHE A 316 -0.32 -1.59 10.67
N THR A 317 -0.97 -0.48 11.06
CA THR A 317 -2.35 -0.18 10.62
C THR A 317 -2.50 0.02 9.12
N LEU A 318 -1.44 0.47 8.43
CA LEU A 318 -1.44 0.70 6.98
C LEU A 318 -1.21 -0.57 6.17
N TYR A 319 -0.29 -1.42 6.63
CA TYR A 319 0.23 -2.53 5.81
C TYR A 319 -0.07 -3.93 6.33
N CYS A 320 -0.65 -4.08 7.54
CA CYS A 320 -0.87 -5.41 8.10
C CYS A 320 -1.76 -6.29 7.21
N ARG A 321 -2.98 -5.84 6.89
CA ARG A 321 -3.95 -6.65 6.12
C ARG A 321 -3.65 -6.75 4.63
N SER A 322 -2.98 -5.75 4.08
CA SER A 322 -2.67 -5.69 2.64
C SER A 322 -1.36 -6.39 2.29
N HIS A 323 -0.29 -6.20 3.08
CA HIS A 323 1.06 -6.68 2.75
C HIS A 323 1.53 -7.79 3.69
N LEU A 324 1.44 -7.60 5.02
CA LEU A 324 2.01 -8.55 5.97
C LEU A 324 1.29 -9.91 5.94
N TYR A 325 -0.04 -9.92 5.92
CA TYR A 325 -0.83 -11.17 5.81
C TYR A 325 -0.36 -12.01 4.61
N MET A 326 -0.24 -11.38 3.45
CA MET A 326 0.25 -12.01 2.23
C MET A 326 1.69 -12.51 2.36
N ALA A 327 2.57 -11.71 2.98
CA ALA A 327 3.95 -12.11 3.18
C ALA A 327 4.07 -13.37 4.05
N PHE A 328 3.29 -13.44 5.14
CA PHE A 328 3.23 -14.62 6.00
C PHE A 328 2.60 -15.83 5.30
N GLU A 329 1.54 -15.63 4.50
CA GLU A 329 0.95 -16.71 3.69
C GLU A 329 1.97 -17.28 2.68
N LEU A 330 2.72 -16.42 1.99
CA LEU A 330 3.78 -16.83 1.07
C LEU A 330 4.93 -17.56 1.80
N LEU A 331 5.39 -17.03 2.94
CA LEU A 331 6.41 -17.72 3.75
C LEU A 331 5.95 -19.11 4.16
N PHE A 332 4.69 -19.24 4.58
CA PHE A 332 4.14 -20.53 4.98
C PHE A 332 4.08 -21.49 3.80
N ALA A 333 3.55 -21.05 2.66
CA ALA A 333 3.49 -21.84 1.43
C ALA A 333 4.88 -22.29 0.93
N LEU A 334 5.87 -21.38 0.94
CA LEU A 334 7.24 -21.67 0.53
C LEU A 334 7.95 -22.63 1.49
N SER A 335 7.73 -22.48 2.80
CA SER A 335 8.25 -23.40 3.81
C SER A 335 7.66 -24.80 3.65
N THR A 336 6.37 -24.90 3.37
CA THR A 336 5.70 -26.18 3.11
C THR A 336 6.22 -26.85 1.85
N LEU A 337 6.43 -26.08 0.77
CA LEU A 337 7.02 -26.62 -0.46
C LEU A 337 8.43 -27.18 -0.22
N TYR A 338 9.23 -26.52 0.62
CA TYR A 338 10.55 -27.02 1.02
C TYR A 338 10.48 -28.31 1.85
N ILE A 339 9.50 -28.42 2.77
CA ILE A 339 9.31 -29.60 3.62
C ILE A 339 8.86 -30.82 2.80
N VAL A 340 7.90 -30.63 1.89
CA VAL A 340 7.34 -31.73 1.09
C VAL A 340 8.39 -32.35 0.17
N ARG A 341 9.30 -31.54 -0.39
CA ARG A 341 10.45 -31.94 -1.21
C ARG A 341 10.14 -33.11 -2.17
N ASP A 342 9.17 -32.89 -3.05
CA ASP A 342 8.65 -33.92 -3.96
C ASP A 342 9.53 -34.24 -5.17
N CYS A 343 10.58 -33.46 -5.42
CA CYS A 343 11.44 -33.62 -6.59
C CYS A 343 12.90 -33.51 -6.18
N ASP A 344 13.68 -34.56 -6.42
CA ASP A 344 15.11 -34.58 -6.09
C ASP A 344 15.97 -33.92 -7.17
N SER A 345 15.50 -33.90 -8.42
CA SER A 345 16.19 -33.28 -9.55
C SER A 345 15.92 -31.77 -9.70
N CYS A 346 14.86 -31.26 -9.06
CA CYS A 346 14.44 -29.87 -9.19
C CYS A 346 15.26 -28.96 -8.28
N ASN A 347 15.69 -27.80 -8.80
CA ASN A 347 16.31 -26.78 -7.96
C ASN A 347 15.24 -25.90 -7.29
N TYR A 348 14.94 -26.18 -6.02
CA TYR A 348 13.99 -25.40 -5.21
C TYR A 348 14.30 -23.89 -5.22
N GLY A 349 15.58 -23.51 -5.16
CA GLY A 349 16.00 -22.11 -5.20
C GLY A 349 15.64 -21.44 -6.51
N SER A 350 15.92 -22.11 -7.64
CA SER A 350 15.54 -21.67 -8.99
C SER A 350 14.02 -21.47 -9.11
N LEU A 351 13.23 -22.41 -8.57
CA LEU A 351 11.76 -22.35 -8.67
C LEU A 351 11.10 -21.32 -7.74
N THR A 352 11.79 -20.83 -6.70
CA THR A 352 11.14 -20.04 -5.64
C THR A 352 11.79 -18.70 -5.32
N TRP A 353 12.93 -18.35 -5.91
CA TRP A 353 13.69 -17.14 -5.53
C TRP A 353 12.85 -15.85 -5.62
N SER A 354 12.00 -15.69 -6.65
CA SER A 354 11.19 -14.47 -6.80
C SER A 354 10.07 -14.38 -5.75
N SER A 355 9.47 -15.52 -5.39
CA SER A 355 8.46 -15.60 -4.33
C SER A 355 9.07 -15.32 -2.95
N TRP A 356 10.28 -15.82 -2.70
CA TRP A 356 11.05 -15.47 -1.50
C TRP A 356 11.38 -13.98 -1.46
N LEU A 357 11.85 -13.41 -2.59
CA LEU A 357 12.11 -11.98 -2.70
C LEU A 357 10.85 -11.16 -2.44
N LEU A 358 9.69 -11.55 -2.98
CA LEU A 358 8.42 -10.89 -2.71
C LEU A 358 8.05 -10.95 -1.22
N ALA A 359 8.10 -12.14 -0.61
CA ALA A 359 7.76 -12.31 0.80
C ALA A 359 8.67 -11.44 1.71
N VAL A 360 9.99 -11.46 1.46
CA VAL A 360 10.96 -10.61 2.17
C VAL A 360 10.68 -9.13 1.92
N THR A 361 10.37 -8.74 0.69
CA THR A 361 10.05 -7.34 0.34
C THR A 361 8.86 -6.84 1.12
N LEU A 362 7.77 -7.61 1.17
CA LEU A 362 6.53 -7.23 1.85
C LEU A 362 6.70 -7.09 3.37
N LEU A 363 7.59 -7.90 3.98
CA LEU A 363 7.93 -7.78 5.41
C LEU A 363 8.91 -6.64 5.69
N PHE A 364 9.94 -6.51 4.87
CA PHE A 364 11.12 -5.71 5.20
C PHE A 364 11.09 -4.29 4.66
N ALA A 365 10.48 -4.04 3.49
CA ALA A 365 10.40 -2.71 2.90
C ALA A 365 9.84 -1.63 3.85
N PRO A 366 8.73 -1.83 4.59
CA PRO A 366 8.21 -0.80 5.49
C PRO A 366 9.15 -0.50 6.67
N LEU A 367 10.03 -1.44 7.03
CA LEU A 367 11.05 -1.24 8.06
C LEU A 367 12.28 -0.55 7.47
N TRP A 368 12.74 -1.04 6.32
CA TRP A 368 13.91 -0.53 5.61
C TRP A 368 13.73 0.90 5.12
N PHE A 369 12.56 1.28 4.63
CA PHE A 369 12.33 2.64 4.14
C PHE A 369 11.81 3.59 5.24
N ASN A 370 11.69 3.12 6.48
CA ASN A 370 11.37 3.95 7.64
C ASN A 370 12.67 4.37 8.36
N PRO A 371 13.01 5.67 8.39
CA PRO A 371 14.24 6.14 9.03
C PRO A 371 14.30 5.72 10.50
N PHE A 372 15.50 5.39 11.01
CA PHE A 372 15.71 5.00 12.42
C PHE A 372 14.83 3.82 12.90
N ALA A 373 14.33 2.96 12.00
CA ALA A 373 13.53 1.81 12.37
C ALA A 373 14.29 0.81 13.26
N PHE A 374 15.61 0.71 13.07
CA PHE A 374 16.48 -0.22 13.79
C PHE A 374 17.20 0.41 15.00
N ASP A 375 16.71 1.53 15.52
CA ASP A 375 17.18 2.08 16.79
C ASP A 375 16.53 1.31 17.96
N LEU A 376 17.34 0.65 18.78
CA LEU A 376 16.86 -0.22 19.86
C LEU A 376 15.96 0.52 20.87
N GLN A 377 16.28 1.78 21.21
CA GLN A 377 15.45 2.57 22.13
C GLN A 377 14.07 2.84 21.52
N LYS A 378 14.06 3.16 20.23
CA LYS A 378 12.82 3.41 19.49
C LYS A 378 12.01 2.12 19.32
N VAL A 379 12.67 0.98 19.05
CA VAL A 379 12.00 -0.33 18.95
C VAL A 379 11.31 -0.68 20.26
N ALA A 380 11.97 -0.47 21.41
CA ALA A 380 11.37 -0.70 22.73
C ALA A 380 10.15 0.20 22.98
N HIS A 381 10.25 1.50 22.62
CA HIS A 381 9.12 2.42 22.72
C HIS A 381 7.95 2.00 21.82
N ASN A 382 8.24 1.68 20.55
CA ASN A 382 7.26 1.21 19.58
C ASN A 382 6.57 -0.09 20.02
N TYR A 383 7.31 -1.01 20.65
CA TYR A 383 6.76 -2.25 21.18
C TYR A 383 5.73 -1.98 22.28
N LEU A 384 6.04 -1.09 23.22
CA LEU A 384 5.12 -0.71 24.29
C LEU A 384 3.89 0.02 23.74
N ALA A 385 4.07 0.93 22.78
CA ALA A 385 2.97 1.63 22.13
C ALA A 385 2.04 0.66 21.38
N TRP A 386 2.61 -0.26 20.60
CA TRP A 386 1.85 -1.30 19.91
C TRP A 386 1.13 -2.24 20.88
N ARG A 387 1.79 -2.64 21.98
CA ARG A 387 1.15 -3.50 22.98
C ARG A 387 -0.06 -2.81 23.62
N ARG A 388 0.07 -1.55 24.01
CA ARG A 388 -1.05 -0.73 24.52
C ARG A 388 -2.19 -0.59 23.51
N TRP A 389 -1.85 -0.35 22.25
CA TRP A 389 -2.83 -0.28 21.16
C TRP A 389 -3.60 -1.60 20.95
N MET A 390 -2.90 -2.73 21.03
CA MET A 390 -3.51 -4.08 21.04
C MET A 390 -4.35 -4.35 22.29
N ASP A 391 -4.03 -3.73 23.43
CA ASP A 391 -4.78 -3.88 24.68
C ASP A 391 -6.01 -2.94 24.74
N GLY A 392 -6.16 -2.01 23.78
CA GLY A 392 -7.35 -1.16 23.61
C GLY A 392 -7.12 0.34 23.78
N ASP A 393 -5.89 0.77 24.10
CA ASP A 393 -5.55 2.19 24.22
C ASP A 393 -5.58 2.87 22.85
N VAL A 394 -6.11 4.09 22.82
CA VAL A 394 -6.16 4.90 21.59
C VAL A 394 -4.79 5.49 21.33
N ASP A 395 -4.23 5.15 20.17
CA ASP A 395 -2.98 5.73 19.70
C ASP A 395 -3.21 7.16 19.18
N PHE A 396 -2.32 8.09 19.56
CA PHE A 396 -2.46 9.50 19.21
C PHE A 396 -2.28 9.76 17.70
N THR A 397 -1.39 9.00 17.06
CA THR A 397 -1.02 9.21 15.66
C THR A 397 -2.12 8.72 14.71
N THR A 398 -2.69 7.54 15.00
CA THR A 398 -3.76 6.94 14.18
C THR A 398 -5.15 7.34 14.63
N GLY A 399 -5.32 7.85 15.87
CA GLY A 399 -6.62 8.16 16.46
C GLY A 399 -7.49 6.92 16.69
N SER A 400 -6.89 5.74 16.75
CA SER A 400 -7.59 4.46 16.83
C SER A 400 -6.93 3.52 17.83
N ASN A 401 -7.68 2.53 18.30
CA ASN A 401 -7.16 1.32 18.96
C ASN A 401 -7.36 0.11 18.04
N TRP A 402 -6.84 -1.07 18.41
CA TRP A 402 -6.96 -2.25 17.56
C TRP A 402 -8.42 -2.60 17.21
N TYR A 403 -9.34 -2.51 18.18
CA TYR A 403 -10.75 -2.87 17.99
C TYR A 403 -11.47 -1.96 16.98
N THR A 404 -11.28 -0.65 17.11
CA THR A 404 -11.85 0.35 16.20
C THR A 404 -11.23 0.24 14.80
N TRP A 405 -9.90 0.06 14.72
CA TRP A 405 -9.22 -0.16 13.44
C TRP A 405 -9.70 -1.46 12.75
N ASN A 406 -9.78 -2.59 13.46
CA ASN A 406 -10.24 -3.86 12.89
C ASN A 406 -11.69 -3.78 12.41
N THR A 407 -12.54 -3.03 13.13
CA THR A 407 -13.92 -2.76 12.68
C THR A 407 -13.92 -2.04 11.33
N VAL A 408 -13.09 -1.00 11.16
CA VAL A 408 -12.97 -0.26 9.90
C VAL A 408 -12.40 -1.14 8.77
N GLN A 409 -11.44 -2.01 9.06
CA GLN A 409 -10.89 -2.93 8.06
C GLN A 409 -11.93 -3.94 7.54
N LEU A 410 -12.83 -4.40 8.42
CA LEU A 410 -13.83 -5.41 8.10
C LEU A 410 -15.18 -4.81 7.67
N GLU A 411 -15.39 -3.50 7.84
CA GLU A 411 -16.63 -2.78 7.53
C GLU A 411 -17.19 -3.11 6.15
N LYS A 412 -16.32 -3.04 5.11
CA LYS A 412 -16.71 -3.30 3.71
C LYS A 412 -17.04 -4.76 3.46
N VAL A 413 -16.25 -5.68 4.04
CA VAL A 413 -16.43 -7.13 3.91
C VAL A 413 -17.71 -7.59 4.61
N ARG A 414 -18.01 -7.02 5.78
CA ARG A 414 -19.20 -7.32 6.59
C ARG A 414 -20.46 -6.63 6.09
N ASN A 415 -20.31 -5.68 5.17
CA ASN A 415 -21.35 -4.75 4.73
C ASN A 415 -22.02 -4.04 5.92
N ASP A 416 -21.22 -3.60 6.90
CA ASP A 416 -21.72 -2.98 8.14
C ASP A 416 -22.55 -1.72 7.86
N ALA A 417 -22.22 -0.98 6.79
CA ALA A 417 -22.95 0.22 6.35
C ALA A 417 -24.21 -0.08 5.51
N GLY A 418 -24.44 -1.32 5.08
CA GLY A 418 -25.57 -1.70 4.24
C GLY A 418 -25.57 -1.13 2.80
N ASN A 419 -24.46 -0.51 2.37
CA ASN A 419 -24.37 0.22 1.11
C ASN A 419 -23.86 -0.62 -0.07
N ASN A 420 -23.45 -1.87 0.14
CA ASN A 420 -23.02 -2.75 -0.94
C ASN A 420 -24.23 -3.21 -1.77
N THR A 421 -24.31 -2.80 -3.04
CA THR A 421 -25.43 -3.13 -3.95
C THR A 421 -25.58 -4.63 -4.16
N ASP A 422 -24.46 -5.36 -4.29
CA ASP A 422 -24.43 -6.78 -4.64
C ASP A 422 -23.69 -7.62 -3.59
N ASN A 423 -24.11 -7.52 -2.33
CA ASN A 423 -23.45 -8.19 -1.21
C ASN A 423 -23.34 -9.72 -1.39
N TRP A 424 -24.30 -10.35 -2.06
CA TRP A 424 -24.27 -11.80 -2.32
C TRP A 424 -23.14 -12.20 -3.29
N LEU A 425 -22.80 -11.37 -4.28
CA LEU A 425 -21.65 -11.59 -5.16
C LEU A 425 -20.35 -11.51 -4.37
N ASN A 426 -20.26 -10.57 -3.44
CA ASN A 426 -19.11 -10.44 -2.54
C ASN A 426 -18.96 -11.67 -1.64
N ILE A 427 -20.06 -12.20 -1.08
CA ILE A 427 -20.04 -13.44 -0.30
C ILE A 427 -19.57 -14.62 -1.16
N ILE A 428 -20.12 -14.79 -2.37
CA ILE A 428 -19.70 -15.85 -3.29
C ILE A 428 -18.22 -15.70 -3.65
N GLY A 429 -17.77 -14.48 -3.96
CA GLY A 429 -16.36 -14.20 -4.25
C GLY A 429 -15.44 -14.59 -3.10
N VAL A 430 -15.83 -14.28 -1.86
CA VAL A 430 -15.08 -14.68 -0.66
C VAL A 430 -15.09 -16.20 -0.49
N VAL A 431 -16.23 -16.87 -0.66
CA VAL A 431 -16.36 -18.34 -0.55
C VAL A 431 -15.51 -19.04 -1.62
N LEU A 432 -15.59 -18.62 -2.88
CA LEU A 432 -14.75 -19.14 -3.96
C LEU A 432 -13.26 -18.89 -3.67
N GLY A 433 -12.93 -17.73 -3.09
CA GLY A 433 -11.59 -17.40 -2.61
C GLY A 433 -11.07 -18.30 -1.48
N THR A 434 -11.91 -19.12 -0.85
CA THR A 434 -11.48 -20.12 0.14
C THR A 434 -11.10 -21.48 -0.45
N ALA A 435 -11.49 -21.75 -1.70
CA ALA A 435 -11.19 -23.02 -2.37
C ALA A 435 -9.70 -23.37 -2.38
N PRO A 436 -8.76 -22.43 -2.65
CA PRO A 436 -7.33 -22.73 -2.59
C PRO A 436 -6.89 -23.22 -1.20
N TYR A 437 -7.37 -22.60 -0.12
CA TYR A 437 -7.02 -23.00 1.25
C TYR A 437 -7.54 -24.40 1.57
N MET A 438 -8.77 -24.72 1.17
CA MET A 438 -9.34 -26.06 1.34
C MET A 438 -8.54 -27.12 0.56
N LEU A 439 -8.17 -26.83 -0.69
CA LEU A 439 -7.35 -27.71 -1.52
C LEU A 439 -5.95 -27.91 -0.91
N MET A 440 -5.33 -26.85 -0.39
CA MET A 440 -4.04 -26.93 0.30
C MET A 440 -4.11 -27.76 1.57
N ALA A 441 -5.21 -27.68 2.33
CA ALA A 441 -5.40 -28.51 3.52
C ALA A 441 -5.58 -29.99 3.17
N LEU A 442 -6.38 -30.29 2.14
CA LEU A 442 -6.58 -31.66 1.67
C LEU A 442 -5.29 -32.25 1.08
N GLY A 443 -4.55 -31.47 0.30
CA GLY A 443 -3.25 -31.87 -0.24
C GLY A 443 -2.20 -32.11 0.85
N ALA A 444 -2.15 -31.26 1.87
CA ALA A 444 -1.28 -31.48 3.02
C ALA A 444 -1.65 -32.74 3.81
N ALA A 445 -2.95 -33.00 3.99
CA ALA A 445 -3.41 -34.23 4.63
C ALA A 445 -3.04 -35.48 3.81
N SER A 446 -3.11 -35.44 2.46
CA SER A 446 -2.78 -36.59 1.61
C SER A 446 -1.30 -36.98 1.62
N ARG A 447 -0.41 -36.10 2.08
CA ARG A 447 1.04 -36.38 2.22
C ARG A 447 1.44 -36.88 3.60
N LEU A 448 0.49 -37.14 4.49
CA LEU A 448 0.77 -37.73 5.80
C LEU A 448 1.07 -39.23 5.65
N ASP A 449 2.32 -39.55 5.35
CA ASP A 449 2.82 -40.93 5.37
C ASP A 449 3.18 -41.32 6.81
N ILE A 450 2.15 -41.60 7.62
CA ILE A 450 2.32 -42.15 8.98
C ILE A 450 1.84 -43.60 8.99
N CYS A 451 2.76 -44.54 9.24
CA CYS A 451 2.42 -45.84 9.80
C CYS A 451 2.76 -45.82 11.30
N LEU A 452 1.77 -46.04 12.17
CA LEU A 452 2.01 -46.24 13.60
C LEU A 452 2.70 -47.61 13.76
N ASP A 453 3.97 -47.61 14.18
CA ASP A 453 4.75 -48.84 14.37
C ASP A 453 4.43 -49.53 15.71
N ILE A 454 3.14 -49.77 15.91
CA ILE A 454 2.62 -50.57 17.02
C ILE A 454 2.16 -51.88 16.38
N ALA A 455 2.62 -53.02 16.88
CA ALA A 455 2.27 -54.36 16.35
C ALA A 455 0.74 -54.60 16.25
N ALA A 456 -0.07 -53.84 17.00
CA ALA A 456 -1.53 -53.82 16.92
C ALA A 456 -2.10 -52.93 15.79
N ALA A 457 -1.44 -51.82 15.43
CA ALA A 457 -1.88 -50.87 14.40
C ALA A 457 -1.65 -51.40 12.98
N ARG A 458 -0.61 -52.22 12.76
CA ARG A 458 -0.33 -52.89 11.47
C ARG A 458 -1.47 -53.80 10.97
N ARG A 459 -2.38 -54.23 11.87
CA ARG A 459 -3.53 -55.10 11.54
C ARG A 459 -4.78 -54.34 11.11
N HIS A 460 -4.84 -53.02 11.27
CA HIS A 460 -6.03 -52.22 10.96
C HIS A 460 -5.77 -51.25 9.79
N PRO A 461 -6.24 -51.56 8.55
CA PRO A 461 -5.98 -50.73 7.37
C PRO A 461 -6.55 -49.31 7.46
N VAL A 462 -7.48 -49.07 8.38
CA VAL A 462 -8.08 -47.77 8.67
C VAL A 462 -7.07 -46.78 9.28
N LEU A 463 -6.12 -47.27 10.10
CA LEU A 463 -5.11 -46.42 10.74
C LEU A 463 -3.95 -46.05 9.81
N CYS A 464 -3.91 -46.62 8.61
CA CYS A 464 -2.96 -46.27 7.55
C CYS A 464 -3.53 -45.26 6.54
N ASN A 465 -4.81 -44.85 6.67
CA ASN A 465 -5.39 -43.84 5.79
C ASN A 465 -4.93 -42.43 6.24
N PRO A 466 -4.26 -41.65 5.38
CA PRO A 466 -3.69 -40.35 5.73
C PRO A 466 -4.75 -39.35 6.23
N TYR A 467 -5.98 -39.42 5.72
CA TYR A 467 -7.07 -38.54 6.15
C TYR A 467 -7.60 -38.90 7.54
N ILE A 468 -7.60 -40.18 7.91
CA ILE A 468 -8.04 -40.61 9.25
C ILE A 468 -6.99 -40.21 10.29
N VAL A 469 -5.71 -40.38 9.95
CA VAL A 469 -4.58 -39.86 10.74
C VAL A 469 -4.70 -38.35 10.92
N PHE A 470 -4.98 -37.60 9.84
CA PHE A 470 -5.23 -36.17 9.91
C PHE A 470 -6.38 -35.82 10.85
N MET A 471 -7.52 -36.51 10.75
CA MET A 471 -8.69 -36.25 11.61
C MET A 471 -8.40 -36.53 13.08
N MET A 472 -7.69 -37.62 13.39
CA MET A 472 -7.27 -37.94 14.77
C MET A 472 -6.28 -36.90 15.31
N ALA A 473 -5.27 -36.52 14.52
CA ALA A 473 -4.29 -35.51 14.90
C ALA A 473 -4.94 -34.12 15.08
N THR A 474 -5.90 -33.79 14.20
CA THR A 474 -6.72 -32.58 14.29
C THR A 474 -7.55 -32.58 15.57
N ALA A 475 -8.27 -33.66 15.87
CA ALA A 475 -9.04 -33.78 17.12
C ALA A 475 -8.14 -33.65 18.36
N ALA A 476 -6.94 -34.23 18.34
CA ALA A 476 -5.96 -34.09 19.42
C ALA A 476 -5.47 -32.64 19.58
N ILE A 477 -5.14 -31.95 18.48
CA ILE A 477 -4.72 -30.54 18.50
C ILE A 477 -5.84 -29.66 19.04
N TRP A 478 -7.06 -29.79 18.54
CA TRP A 478 -8.19 -28.99 19.02
C TRP A 478 -8.58 -29.33 20.46
N GLY A 479 -8.46 -30.59 20.88
CA GLY A 479 -8.58 -30.99 22.28
C GLY A 479 -7.51 -30.34 23.16
N LEU A 480 -6.25 -30.27 22.71
CA LEU A 480 -5.18 -29.57 23.40
C LEU A 480 -5.44 -28.06 23.47
N VAL A 481 -5.91 -27.45 22.38
CA VAL A 481 -6.29 -26.03 22.36
C VAL A 481 -7.43 -25.76 23.34
N HIS A 482 -8.49 -26.57 23.31
CA HIS A 482 -9.62 -26.43 24.21
C HIS A 482 -9.20 -26.58 25.68
N THR A 483 -8.44 -27.63 26.02
CA THR A 483 -7.93 -27.82 27.38
C THR A 483 -7.03 -26.67 27.81
N THR A 484 -6.16 -26.16 26.93
CA THR A 484 -5.32 -24.98 27.21
C THR A 484 -6.16 -23.73 27.47
N ILE A 485 -7.25 -23.53 26.72
CA ILE A 485 -8.17 -22.41 26.92
C ILE A 485 -8.90 -22.56 28.26
N VAL A 486 -9.43 -23.73 28.59
CA VAL A 486 -10.12 -24.00 29.86
C VAL A 486 -9.18 -23.79 31.04
N LEU A 487 -7.97 -24.37 30.96
CA LEU A 487 -6.93 -24.17 31.94
C LEU A 487 -6.61 -22.67 32.06
N ARG A 488 -6.38 -21.96 30.96
CA ARG A 488 -6.10 -20.52 30.98
C ARG A 488 -7.19 -19.73 31.71
N HIS A 489 -8.47 -20.02 31.47
CA HIS A 489 -9.57 -19.33 32.18
C HIS A 489 -9.50 -19.61 33.69
N TYR A 490 -9.39 -20.89 34.06
CA TYR A 490 -9.22 -21.31 35.45
C TYR A 490 -8.03 -20.61 36.13
N TRP A 491 -6.88 -20.58 35.46
CA TRP A 491 -5.65 -19.97 35.94
C TRP A 491 -5.70 -18.44 35.99
N LEU A 492 -6.41 -17.78 35.07
CA LEU A 492 -6.63 -16.32 35.09
C LEU A 492 -7.54 -15.89 36.23
N ASP A 493 -8.49 -16.75 36.63
CA ASP A 493 -9.28 -16.51 37.83
C ASP A 493 -8.41 -16.62 39.09
N LEU A 494 -7.48 -17.57 39.13
CA LEU A 494 -6.46 -17.66 40.20
C LEU A 494 -5.40 -16.55 40.13
N ALA A 495 -5.18 -15.92 38.97
CA ALA A 495 -4.16 -14.90 38.74
C ALA A 495 -4.35 -13.61 39.55
N ARG A 496 -5.55 -13.41 40.12
CA ARG A 496 -5.84 -12.32 41.05
C ARG A 496 -5.08 -12.46 42.38
N HIS A 497 -4.49 -13.63 42.65
CA HIS A 497 -3.66 -13.87 43.83
C HIS A 497 -2.15 -13.61 43.53
N LYS A 498 -1.47 -12.90 44.45
CA LYS A 498 -0.06 -12.47 44.34
C LYS A 498 0.99 -13.55 43.94
N PRO A 499 0.86 -14.85 44.27
CA PRO A 499 1.87 -15.88 43.91
C PRO A 499 1.96 -16.21 42.41
N TRP A 500 0.95 -15.84 41.63
CA TRP A 500 0.76 -16.30 40.24
C TRP A 500 1.90 -15.93 39.27
N ARG A 501 2.64 -14.85 39.55
CA ARG A 501 3.71 -14.35 38.65
C ARG A 501 4.86 -15.35 38.46
N ILE A 502 5.17 -16.16 39.47
CA ILE A 502 6.22 -17.19 39.41
C ILE A 502 5.67 -18.48 38.78
N TYR A 503 4.44 -18.86 39.16
CA TYR A 503 3.77 -20.05 38.64
C TYR A 503 3.56 -20.01 37.13
N ARG A 504 3.28 -18.82 36.58
CA ARG A 504 3.15 -18.59 35.14
C ARG A 504 4.39 -19.04 34.36
N TRP A 505 5.59 -18.66 34.82
CA TRP A 505 6.83 -19.01 34.11
C TRP A 505 7.17 -20.49 34.27
N ALA A 506 6.94 -21.07 35.45
CA ALA A 506 7.12 -22.50 35.67
C ALA A 506 6.21 -23.34 34.77
N VAL A 507 4.93 -22.98 34.64
CA VAL A 507 3.97 -23.69 33.77
C VAL A 507 4.34 -23.53 32.30
N VAL A 508 4.76 -22.34 31.85
CA VAL A 508 5.22 -22.14 30.46
C VAL A 508 6.43 -23.02 30.16
N LEU A 509 7.42 -23.08 31.05
CA LEU A 509 8.59 -23.95 30.90
C LEU A 509 8.21 -25.43 30.93
N LEU A 510 7.22 -25.83 31.74
CA LEU A 510 6.72 -27.20 31.81
C LEU A 510 5.97 -27.61 30.55
N VAL A 511 5.17 -26.71 29.97
CA VAL A 511 4.51 -26.93 28.67
C VAL A 511 5.54 -27.02 27.54
N ILE A 512 6.53 -26.13 27.52
CA ILE A 512 7.64 -26.21 26.55
C ILE A 512 8.38 -27.54 26.72
N GLY A 513 8.72 -27.93 27.95
CA GLY A 513 9.35 -29.20 28.26
C GLY A 513 8.51 -30.40 27.83
N PHE A 514 7.19 -30.36 28.05
CA PHE A 514 6.25 -31.39 27.61
C PHE A 514 6.16 -31.47 26.08
N VAL A 515 6.10 -30.33 25.38
CA VAL A 515 6.08 -30.31 23.91
C VAL A 515 7.38 -30.88 23.34
N ILE A 516 8.54 -30.51 23.93
CA ILE A 516 9.84 -31.08 23.53
C ILE A 516 9.85 -32.59 23.80
N ALA A 517 9.43 -33.04 24.98
CA ALA A 517 9.36 -34.45 25.34
C ALA A 517 8.37 -35.23 24.45
N PHE A 518 7.25 -34.61 24.07
CA PHE A 518 6.27 -35.16 23.15
C PHE A 518 6.88 -35.29 21.75
N ILE A 519 7.53 -34.26 21.21
CA ILE A 519 8.22 -34.32 19.91
C ILE A 519 9.29 -35.42 19.91
N VAL A 520 10.11 -35.50 20.97
CA VAL A 520 11.15 -36.53 21.11
C VAL A 520 10.55 -37.93 21.26
N GLY A 521 9.44 -38.08 22.00
CA GLY A 521 8.75 -39.35 22.17
C GLY A 521 8.04 -39.82 20.90
N VAL A 522 7.38 -38.91 20.20
CA VAL A 522 6.73 -39.11 18.89
C VAL A 522 7.75 -39.50 17.83
N GLN A 523 8.94 -38.89 17.82
CA GLN A 523 10.06 -39.29 16.95
C GLN A 523 10.57 -40.72 17.17
N ARG A 524 10.35 -41.32 18.35
CA ARG A 524 10.76 -42.70 18.64
C ARG A 524 9.72 -43.75 18.25
N VAL A 525 8.47 -43.36 18.01
CA VAL A 525 7.33 -44.27 17.80
C VAL A 525 6.80 -44.21 16.35
N LEU A 526 7.11 -43.16 15.60
CA LEU A 526 6.71 -42.99 14.21
C LEU A 526 7.86 -43.31 13.26
N GLU A 527 7.65 -44.24 12.33
CA GLU A 527 8.52 -44.43 11.16
C GLU A 527 8.30 -43.24 10.21
N GLY A 528 9.00 -42.13 10.45
CA GLY A 528 8.93 -40.92 9.63
C GLY A 528 9.59 -39.69 10.30
N LYS A 529 9.79 -38.62 9.52
CA LYS A 529 10.24 -37.33 10.08
C LYS A 529 9.07 -36.68 10.82
N ALA A 530 8.90 -37.03 12.10
CA ALA A 530 7.77 -36.55 12.92
C ALA A 530 7.57 -35.02 12.92
N LEU A 531 8.65 -34.25 12.75
CA LEU A 531 8.60 -32.80 12.66
C LEU A 531 7.89 -32.35 11.37
N ASP A 532 8.21 -32.94 10.22
CA ASP A 532 7.62 -32.60 8.92
C ASP A 532 6.12 -32.91 8.93
N THR A 533 5.75 -34.06 9.48
CA THR A 533 4.35 -34.46 9.69
C THR A 533 3.61 -33.47 10.58
N LEU A 534 4.19 -33.08 11.73
CA LEU A 534 3.57 -32.11 12.63
C LEU A 534 3.36 -30.76 11.92
N LEU A 535 4.35 -30.29 11.16
CA LEU A 535 4.24 -29.05 10.39
C LEU A 535 3.15 -29.14 9.32
N LEU A 536 3.01 -30.27 8.63
CA LEU A 536 1.94 -30.49 7.64
C LEU A 536 0.55 -30.52 8.28
N VAL A 537 0.39 -31.16 9.45
CA VAL A 537 -0.89 -31.17 10.17
C VAL A 537 -1.26 -29.76 10.65
N VAL A 538 -0.29 -29.00 11.18
CA VAL A 538 -0.49 -27.60 11.59
C VAL A 538 -0.83 -26.74 10.37
N TYR A 539 -0.16 -26.95 9.24
CA TYR A 539 -0.43 -26.27 7.97
C TYR A 539 -1.85 -26.53 7.47
N ALA A 540 -2.27 -27.78 7.43
CA ALA A 540 -3.63 -28.13 7.01
C ALA A 540 -4.69 -27.52 7.94
N ASN A 541 -4.49 -27.61 9.27
CA ASN A 541 -5.41 -27.01 10.24
C ASN A 541 -5.48 -25.48 10.13
N PHE A 542 -4.35 -24.82 9.93
CA PHE A 542 -4.30 -23.38 9.75
C PHE A 542 -5.06 -22.94 8.48
N ASN A 543 -4.88 -23.66 7.37
CA ASN A 543 -5.59 -23.39 6.12
C ASN A 543 -7.11 -23.57 6.28
N LEU A 544 -7.56 -24.63 6.96
CA LEU A 544 -8.99 -24.83 7.27
C LEU A 544 -9.53 -23.72 8.17
N LEU A 545 -8.74 -23.30 9.17
CA LEU A 545 -9.12 -22.23 10.08
C LEU A 545 -9.28 -20.90 9.34
N VAL A 546 -8.34 -20.56 8.45
CA VAL A 546 -8.40 -19.37 7.59
C VAL A 546 -9.62 -19.44 6.67
N ALA A 547 -9.86 -20.57 6.01
CA ALA A 547 -11.02 -20.77 5.13
C ALA A 547 -12.34 -20.53 5.90
N PHE A 548 -12.48 -21.14 7.08
CA PHE A 548 -13.65 -20.97 7.93
C PHE A 548 -13.87 -19.50 8.32
N HIS A 549 -12.82 -18.82 8.77
CA HIS A 549 -12.90 -17.42 9.19
C HIS A 549 -13.18 -16.47 8.03
N LYS A 550 -12.65 -16.75 6.83
CA LYS A 550 -12.96 -15.98 5.63
C LYS A 550 -14.44 -16.08 5.25
N VAL A 551 -15.07 -17.25 5.36
CA VAL A 551 -16.50 -17.43 5.08
C VAL A 551 -17.39 -16.80 6.15
N ILE A 552 -17.08 -17.03 7.43
CA ILE A 552 -17.96 -16.57 8.52
C ILE A 552 -17.99 -15.05 8.66
N THR A 553 -16.89 -14.37 8.29
CA THR A 553 -16.74 -12.91 8.41
C THR A 553 -17.85 -12.16 7.67
N PRO A 554 -18.11 -12.39 6.37
CA PRO A 554 -19.22 -11.77 5.66
C PRO A 554 -20.56 -12.49 5.86
N TRP A 555 -20.57 -13.82 6.04
CA TRP A 555 -21.82 -14.61 6.06
C TRP A 555 -22.62 -14.48 7.37
N ALA A 556 -21.93 -14.45 8.51
CA ALA A 556 -22.56 -14.40 9.83
C ALA A 556 -22.28 -13.08 10.56
N SER A 557 -22.02 -11.99 9.82
CA SER A 557 -21.66 -10.68 10.39
C SER A 557 -22.71 -10.09 11.34
N GLN A 558 -23.97 -10.46 11.16
CA GLN A 558 -25.12 -9.97 11.94
C GLN A 558 -25.26 -10.66 13.31
N ASN A 559 -24.61 -11.81 13.53
CA ASN A 559 -24.62 -12.49 14.82
C ASN A 559 -23.43 -12.02 15.67
N ASN A 560 -23.71 -11.35 16.78
CA ASN A 560 -22.68 -10.82 17.70
C ASN A 560 -21.69 -11.88 18.18
N THR A 561 -22.14 -13.13 18.39
CA THR A 561 -21.24 -14.22 18.82
C THR A 561 -20.25 -14.62 17.72
N MET A 562 -20.73 -14.72 16.48
CA MET A 562 -19.90 -15.07 15.32
C MET A 562 -18.98 -13.91 14.93
N ARG A 563 -19.44 -12.66 15.09
CA ARG A 563 -18.63 -11.46 14.92
C ARG A 563 -17.48 -11.43 15.93
N ALA A 564 -17.78 -11.65 17.22
CA ALA A 564 -16.75 -11.72 18.26
C ALA A 564 -15.75 -12.86 18.02
N PHE A 565 -16.21 -14.01 17.53
CA PHE A 565 -15.36 -15.13 17.15
C PHE A 565 -14.42 -14.78 15.98
N SER A 566 -14.96 -14.15 14.93
CA SER A 566 -14.19 -13.62 13.80
C SER A 566 -13.14 -12.59 14.23
N ASP A 567 -13.53 -11.63 15.09
CA ASP A 567 -12.62 -10.62 15.63
C ASP A 567 -11.52 -11.25 16.49
N TRP A 568 -11.82 -12.26 17.30
CA TRP A 568 -10.80 -12.96 18.10
C TRP A 568 -9.73 -13.66 17.25
N PHE A 569 -10.13 -14.26 16.13
CA PHE A 569 -9.18 -14.84 15.17
C PHE A 569 -8.26 -13.78 14.58
N TYR A 570 -8.84 -12.68 14.09
CA TYR A 570 -8.07 -11.57 13.55
C TYR A 570 -7.13 -10.95 14.59
N TYR A 571 -7.56 -10.81 15.85
CA TYR A 571 -6.72 -10.37 16.96
C TYR A 571 -5.51 -11.27 17.16
N THR A 572 -5.73 -12.58 17.10
CA THR A 572 -4.69 -13.60 17.30
C THR A 572 -3.66 -13.56 16.18
N ILE A 573 -4.11 -13.46 14.93
CA ILE A 573 -3.23 -13.35 13.76
C ILE A 573 -2.44 -12.03 13.78
N ASP A 574 -3.12 -10.89 13.98
CA ASP A 574 -2.46 -9.58 14.07
C ASP A 574 -1.43 -9.55 15.21
N SER A 575 -1.76 -10.13 16.37
CA SER A 575 -0.84 -10.28 17.50
C SER A 575 0.40 -11.09 17.11
N ALA A 576 0.21 -12.25 16.46
CA ALA A 576 1.30 -13.12 16.05
C ALA A 576 2.22 -12.42 15.04
N ILE A 577 1.66 -11.76 14.03
CA ILE A 577 2.40 -10.97 13.04
C ILE A 577 3.20 -9.87 13.73
N GLY A 578 2.58 -9.10 14.63
CA GLY A 578 3.25 -8.03 15.37
C GLY A 578 4.42 -8.54 16.21
N TYR A 579 4.23 -9.66 16.94
CA TYR A 579 5.34 -10.27 17.70
C TYR A 579 6.49 -10.71 16.81
N VAL A 580 6.22 -11.39 15.68
CA VAL A 580 7.28 -11.79 14.74
C VAL A 580 8.02 -10.57 14.19
N MET A 581 7.29 -9.49 13.87
CA MET A 581 7.90 -8.24 13.41
C MET A 581 8.78 -7.57 14.47
N PHE A 582 8.37 -7.58 15.74
CA PHE A 582 9.22 -7.07 16.83
C PHE A 582 10.42 -7.95 17.13
N ILE A 583 10.30 -9.28 16.98
CA ILE A 583 11.45 -10.20 17.07
C ILE A 583 12.46 -9.87 15.97
N LEU A 584 11.98 -9.74 14.72
CA LEU A 584 12.82 -9.38 13.58
C LEU A 584 13.50 -8.02 13.80
N LEU A 585 12.74 -6.99 14.20
CA LEU A 585 13.26 -5.67 14.49
C LEU A 585 14.29 -5.71 15.62
N GLY A 586 14.01 -6.41 16.72
CA GLY A 586 14.91 -6.55 17.85
C GLY A 586 16.24 -7.19 17.46
N LEU A 587 16.20 -8.31 16.71
CA LEU A 587 17.40 -9.00 16.24
C LEU A 587 18.23 -8.12 15.31
N LEU A 588 17.61 -7.48 14.32
CA LEU A 588 18.32 -6.63 13.36
C LEU A 588 18.87 -5.34 13.99
N SER A 589 18.15 -4.78 14.97
CA SER A 589 18.62 -3.62 15.74
C SER A 589 19.79 -3.98 16.64
N PHE A 590 19.80 -5.19 17.21
CA PHE A 590 20.89 -5.66 18.07
C PHE A 590 22.23 -5.80 17.32
N ILE A 591 22.19 -6.16 16.04
CA ILE A 591 23.39 -6.24 15.18
C ILE A 591 24.05 -4.86 14.98
N GLY A 592 23.28 -3.76 15.07
CA GLY A 592 23.76 -2.38 14.98
C GLY A 592 24.17 -1.91 13.57
N ILE A 593 24.76 -2.79 12.75
CA ILE A 593 25.25 -2.47 11.39
C ILE A 593 24.08 -2.12 10.45
N VAL A 594 22.94 -2.79 10.61
CA VAL A 594 21.77 -2.65 9.73
C VAL A 594 21.25 -1.20 9.73
N GLY A 595 21.13 -0.58 10.90
CA GLY A 595 20.67 0.81 11.01
C GLY A 595 21.64 1.82 10.39
N VAL A 596 22.96 1.60 10.52
CA VAL A 596 23.97 2.47 9.90
C VAL A 596 23.92 2.37 8.37
N LEU A 597 23.81 1.15 7.86
CA LEU A 597 23.76 0.89 6.42
C LEU A 597 22.45 1.41 5.80
N GLN A 598 21.32 1.24 6.48
CA GLN A 598 20.03 1.83 6.11
C GLN A 598 20.16 3.34 5.92
N MET A 599 20.70 4.06 6.91
CA MET A 599 20.79 5.51 6.85
C MET A 599 21.71 6.01 5.74
N LYS A 600 22.85 5.33 5.50
CA LYS A 600 23.77 5.68 4.41
C LYS A 600 23.19 5.46 3.01
N LEU A 601 22.39 4.40 2.83
CA LEU A 601 21.80 4.10 1.52
C LEU A 601 20.57 4.96 1.22
N LEU A 602 19.80 5.33 2.24
CA LEU A 602 18.56 6.09 2.05
C LEU A 602 18.78 7.59 1.88
N PHE A 603 19.79 8.16 2.53
CA PHE A 603 19.97 9.61 2.59
C PHE A 603 21.29 10.03 1.94
N ASN A 604 21.26 11.15 1.24
CA ASN A 604 22.47 11.76 0.68
C ASN A 604 23.40 12.25 1.82
N ASP A 605 24.71 12.23 1.64
CA ASP A 605 25.68 12.62 2.68
C ASP A 605 25.54 14.09 3.07
N THR A 606 25.37 14.99 2.09
CA THR A 606 25.12 16.43 2.34
C THR A 606 23.83 16.69 3.11
N PHE A 607 22.81 15.87 2.85
CA PHE A 607 21.54 15.91 3.58
C PHE A 607 21.66 15.30 4.97
N SER A 608 22.40 14.19 5.09
CA SER A 608 22.70 13.52 6.36
C SER A 608 23.48 14.42 7.31
N GLU A 609 24.39 15.25 6.80
CA GLU A 609 25.09 16.28 7.58
C GLU A 609 24.14 17.37 8.08
N GLN A 610 23.23 17.87 7.23
CA GLN A 610 22.21 18.83 7.67
C GLN A 610 21.26 18.26 8.73
N VAL A 611 20.88 16.98 8.61
CA VAL A 611 20.07 16.28 9.62
C VAL A 611 20.84 16.06 10.92
N LYS A 612 22.15 15.72 10.85
CA LYS A 612 23.01 15.64 12.04
C LYS A 612 23.11 17.00 12.74
N HIS A 613 23.26 18.09 11.99
CA HIS A 613 23.27 19.45 12.53
C HIS A 613 21.92 19.81 13.17
N ALA A 614 20.81 19.41 12.57
CA ALA A 614 19.47 19.60 13.14
C ALA A 614 19.26 18.78 14.43
N LYS A 615 19.79 17.55 14.52
CA LYS A 615 19.78 16.74 15.76
C LYS A 615 20.57 17.40 16.87
N ILE A 616 21.77 17.89 16.56
CA ILE A 616 22.62 18.63 17.50
C ILE A 616 21.89 19.91 17.95
N GLY A 617 21.25 20.63 17.03
CA GLY A 617 20.45 21.81 17.35
C GLY A 617 19.24 21.54 18.25
N ARG A 618 18.53 20.41 18.06
CA ARG A 618 17.45 19.98 18.97
C ARG A 618 17.99 19.58 20.34
N ALA A 619 19.04 18.75 20.39
CA ALA A 619 19.66 18.35 21.65
C ALA A 619 20.18 19.56 22.45
N MET A 620 20.76 20.57 21.77
CA MET A 620 21.16 21.84 22.39
C MET A 620 19.98 22.67 22.87
N ARG A 621 18.84 22.67 22.15
CA ARG A 621 17.60 23.33 22.61
C ARG A 621 17.02 22.65 23.84
N ASP A 622 16.96 21.33 23.84
CA ASP A 622 16.41 20.54 24.95
C ASP A 622 17.32 20.66 26.18
N GLN A 623 18.64 20.71 26.00
CA GLN A 623 19.59 21.05 27.07
C GLN A 623 19.47 22.49 27.56
N ARG A 624 19.19 23.47 26.68
CA ARG A 624 18.93 24.86 27.10
C ARG A 624 17.64 25.00 27.91
N ILE A 625 16.62 24.18 27.62
CA ILE A 625 15.37 24.14 28.39
C ILE A 625 15.61 23.53 29.77
N MET A 626 16.52 22.55 29.89
CA MET A 626 16.91 21.96 31.18
C MET A 626 17.96 22.77 31.96
N GLY A 627 18.71 23.67 31.29
CA GLY A 627 19.85 24.38 31.86
C GLY A 627 19.65 25.87 32.16
N ALA A 628 18.42 26.40 32.12
CA ALA A 628 18.14 27.80 32.44
C ALA A 628 17.65 27.98 33.89
N PRO A 629 18.51 28.35 34.86
CA PRO A 629 18.06 28.80 36.18
C PRO A 629 17.42 30.19 36.02
N GLY A 630 16.10 30.23 35.83
CA GLY A 630 15.37 31.50 35.71
C GLY A 630 13.91 31.40 35.30
N GLY A 631 13.46 30.25 34.78
CA GLY A 631 12.09 30.08 34.27
C GLY A 631 10.96 30.17 35.30
N GLN A 632 11.25 30.07 36.60
CA GLN A 632 10.25 30.14 37.67
C GLN A 632 9.96 31.56 38.17
N ALA A 633 10.79 32.56 37.84
CA ALA A 633 10.59 33.94 38.33
C ALA A 633 9.60 34.75 37.45
N ALA A 634 9.46 34.41 36.16
CA ALA A 634 8.61 35.17 35.23
C ALA A 634 7.11 34.85 35.35
N GLN A 635 6.75 33.67 35.88
CA GLN A 635 5.34 33.29 36.07
C GLN A 635 4.75 33.81 37.39
N ALA A 636 5.59 34.19 38.36
CA ALA A 636 5.13 34.75 39.63
C ALA A 636 4.75 36.25 39.54
N GLN A 637 5.28 37.00 38.57
CA GLN A 637 4.95 38.44 38.41
C GLN A 637 3.68 38.70 37.60
N GLN A 638 3.19 37.75 36.80
CA GLN A 638 1.93 37.92 36.05
C GLN A 638 0.67 37.57 36.86
N GLN A 639 0.80 36.87 38.00
CA GLN A 639 -0.35 36.53 38.86
C GLN A 639 -0.61 37.55 39.99
N GLN A 640 0.30 38.50 40.24
CA GLN A 640 0.11 39.54 41.27
C GLN A 640 -0.51 40.85 40.76
N GLN A 641 -0.74 41.02 39.45
CA GLN A 641 -1.35 42.24 38.88
C GLN A 641 -2.88 42.15 38.64
N GLN A 642 -3.54 41.05 38.99
CA GLN A 642 -4.99 40.87 38.77
C GLN A 642 -5.85 40.98 40.04
N GLN A 643 -5.30 41.41 41.18
CA GLN A 643 -6.08 41.60 42.42
C GLN A 643 -5.76 42.92 43.10
N ALA A 644 -6.45 44.00 42.69
CA ALA A 644 -6.67 45.19 43.50
C ALA A 644 -8.03 45.84 43.12
N PRO A 645 -8.88 46.22 44.09
CA PRO A 645 -10.24 46.75 43.85
C PRO A 645 -10.24 48.25 43.51
N GLY A 646 -11.30 48.69 42.82
CA GLY A 646 -11.36 49.97 42.11
C GLY A 646 -11.52 51.25 42.95
N SER A 647 -11.27 52.37 42.26
CA SER A 647 -11.67 53.75 42.60
C SER A 647 -11.69 54.52 41.27
N GLY A 648 -12.85 54.93 40.73
CA GLY A 648 -13.54 56.17 41.08
C GLY A 648 -13.41 57.17 39.92
N MET A 649 -14.44 57.27 39.07
CA MET A 649 -14.56 58.33 38.06
C MET A 649 -15.11 59.62 38.70
N PRO A 650 -14.58 60.81 38.36
CA PRO A 650 -15.34 62.05 38.45
C PRO A 650 -15.93 62.44 37.09
N LEU A 651 -17.22 62.76 37.11
CA LEU A 651 -17.96 63.37 36.01
C LEU A 651 -17.63 64.87 35.86
N GLY A 652 -17.58 65.35 34.62
CA GLY A 652 -17.56 66.76 34.24
C GLY A 652 -18.42 66.99 32.97
N PRO A 653 -18.98 68.19 32.76
CA PRO A 653 -20.31 68.37 32.19
C PRO A 653 -20.32 68.53 30.67
N GLY A 654 -21.37 68.02 30.03
CA GLY A 654 -21.64 68.22 28.61
C GLY A 654 -21.76 66.91 27.85
N GLY A 655 -22.99 66.40 27.77
CA GLY A 655 -23.30 65.14 27.10
C GLY A 655 -22.99 65.15 25.60
N GLN A 656 -22.45 64.01 25.16
CA GLN A 656 -22.16 63.55 23.79
C GLN A 656 -21.00 64.24 23.06
N PRO A 657 -20.14 63.45 22.38
CA PRO A 657 -20.23 63.50 20.91
C PRO A 657 -19.79 62.24 20.11
N MET A 658 -20.47 62.09 18.98
CA MET A 658 -20.02 61.86 17.58
C MET A 658 -19.09 60.69 17.17
N GLN A 659 -19.52 60.04 16.08
CA GLN A 659 -18.72 59.20 15.20
C GLN A 659 -17.92 60.01 14.14
N ARG A 660 -16.65 59.58 13.98
CA ARG A 660 -15.76 59.56 12.78
C ARG A 660 -15.32 60.90 12.14
N PRO A 661 -14.24 60.92 11.32
CA PRO A 661 -13.09 59.99 11.15
C PRO A 661 -11.71 60.71 11.03
N SER A 662 -10.57 60.06 11.34
CA SER A 662 -9.33 60.23 10.54
C SER A 662 -8.21 59.21 10.85
N SER A 663 -7.61 58.76 9.75
CA SER A 663 -6.19 58.45 9.47
C SER A 663 -5.28 57.78 10.51
N ALA A 664 -4.76 56.63 10.06
CA ALA A 664 -3.36 56.20 10.12
C ALA A 664 -2.66 56.16 11.50
N ALA A 665 -2.58 54.97 12.06
CA ALA A 665 -1.46 54.55 12.89
C ALA A 665 -1.01 53.15 12.46
N SER A 666 0.26 53.05 12.12
CA SER A 666 0.99 51.85 11.74
C SER A 666 0.82 50.73 12.77
N GLN A 667 0.17 49.63 12.39
CA GLN A 667 0.33 48.36 13.10
C GLN A 667 1.24 47.46 12.29
N ALA A 668 2.42 47.19 12.87
CA ALA A 668 3.28 46.09 12.48
C ALA A 668 2.49 44.79 12.63
N THR A 669 1.99 44.26 11.52
CA THR A 669 1.42 42.92 11.46
C THR A 669 2.56 41.91 11.45
N THR A 670 2.80 41.30 12.61
CA THR A 670 3.52 40.04 12.70
C THR A 670 2.76 38.99 11.90
N PHE A 671 3.24 38.68 10.70
CA PHE A 671 2.72 37.62 9.85
C PHE A 671 3.04 36.25 10.46
N THR A 672 2.06 35.62 11.12
CA THR A 672 2.16 34.23 11.58
C THR A 672 1.64 33.26 10.52
N ILE A 673 2.49 32.31 10.11
CA ILE A 673 2.27 31.23 9.11
C ILE A 673 0.99 30.39 9.36
N ARG A 674 0.40 30.45 10.56
CA ARG A 674 -0.84 29.70 10.87
C ARG A 674 -2.09 30.17 10.14
N SER A 675 -2.15 31.40 9.62
CA SER A 675 -3.36 31.90 8.95
C SER A 675 -3.51 31.48 7.48
N MET A 676 -2.49 30.87 6.86
CA MET A 676 -2.58 30.39 5.47
C MET A 676 -3.24 29.01 5.32
N VAL A 677 -3.45 28.28 6.40
CA VAL A 677 -3.96 26.88 6.34
C VAL A 677 -5.50 26.80 6.34
N GLN A 678 -6.21 27.90 6.61
CA GLN A 678 -7.68 27.88 6.73
C GLN A 678 -8.46 28.55 5.57
N SER A 679 -7.79 29.14 4.57
CA SER A 679 -8.50 29.93 3.53
C SER A 679 -8.79 29.20 2.22
N GLU A 680 -8.32 27.97 1.98
CA GLU A 680 -8.60 27.26 0.72
C GLU A 680 -10.00 26.57 0.66
N HIS A 681 -10.79 26.63 1.73
CA HIS A 681 -12.13 26.03 1.78
C HIS A 681 -13.27 26.88 1.16
N ARG A 682 -12.97 27.88 0.33
CA ARG A 682 -13.98 28.75 -0.30
C ARG A 682 -14.01 28.77 -1.82
N TYR A 683 -13.22 27.94 -2.50
CA TYR A 683 -13.31 27.77 -3.95
C TYR A 683 -13.41 26.29 -4.33
N MET A 684 -14.56 25.69 -4.02
CA MET A 684 -15.15 24.54 -4.73
C MET A 684 -16.67 24.64 -4.68
#